data_AF-A0A438NCW8-F1
#
_entry.id   AF-A0A438NCW8-F1
#
_cell.length_a   1.000
_cell.length_b   1.000
_cell.length_c   1.000
_cell.angle_alpha   90.00
_cell.angle_beta   90.00
_cell.angle_gamma   90.00
#
_symmetry.space_group_name_H-M   'P 1'
#
loop_
_entity.id
_entity.type
_entity.pdbx_description
1 polymer ?
#
loop_
_entity_poly.entity_id
_entity_poly.type
_entity_poly.pdbx_seq_one_letter_code
_entity_poly.pdbx_strand_id
1 'polypeptide(L)'
;MLATEEKSDVMRLDASPVPIAEPSEPSVSKYDIVEALSRKSRSRRSTTEVNSTAPVVPAERHDDHVPPPQRPSGSQGPVTWTPRPHTTYVDDSASEDAVNQQLMERGLVEFFQHGISSSSWSFFDQPAAARMCYIGTPVSNLAFLVSQERDGDVNSNLHFPIPQIHRVLPWKPDSQSLPLQLRADSGSALSSLPQGDVRDALVDAFFDEIHPGFPVVDESEFRQSYAQKDAPPPLLLLQSILLVGAHVCQHPKVAQARSLVKAALFQRAKTLWDLRFENDRVTLVQAALLFSWHVENADTVSANSYYWISVACGIAFGLGMHRNLAATSTSVMPQSARNLFRRIWWTLFQASVLSSLDHGRPLLIRNDDVDQPPLTDQDLVETAGSMNQKIELSYFLHNSSIRKAGVLQDTSQIDARLAEWLLACPDGDGFYMLQLRLHYNIILLQLHRAVIQQSHEVNHHQSLELCNSAAESLVSTLSAICYTGAIRRCYFTGLTAIMAVGIHFSGALRLAIEKKSKLLTLQAQARLEGCFPIMKQMAPFWSTASAAMRLFQHILDGAKSRMATQFAVEQQLDETIDPGEHDSVNQNWEYIFSTLYPSATEPLWAFPAAGPEFGTESDRSADLARLAPDHIALLEYDDYVEDSQPEKYNVKHLADFGWLATAERPGIPNPRTAVGNNEAASDLLTNVDIQIYEKNDDVGGTWLENRYPGCACDIPSVSYQFTWERNPRWSQYYSSSREIWEYLRRIVDKYQLRKYVKFNHTVTNAAWNEEQGVWRLRVKDATGAEFDDTCDVLINGSGHLNNWKWPDIKGLHSFRGTLQHSAHYDESIDLTGKRVAVIGMGSSGIQITANIAPKVKKLYTWIRSPTWVTAGFAQKYAGPTGGNFGYSEEVKDQLEENPELALKYSKMVESELNKRFRFIIKGTPENAAARQYAVDEMTRRLKGRPDILEALLPKTFEVGCRRPTPGEGFLEALTQENVTVFTEQLSEVDEMGFVDAQGEHHDVDVIICATGFDTTWMPRFPITANGYSVHELWKQSINSYLSIGVPHSELFPIHLQLNVPNYFTVSGPYGPHGLGSFLPMLEVIIRNFIKVIQKIQRENIKSVTPKVQAAEALTEHAELFLARTAWSSGCVSWFKQGRADGQLCMFPASRLSFIEIMEEPRYEDYEIVYREINMWAFLGNGFSTRQSDGRDLSYYLGLLKEGDVEQDLEDELRSVGLAPAINGQI
;
A
#
# COMPACT_ATOMS: atom_id res chain seq x y z
N MET A 1 32.33 48.85 -5.86
CA MET A 1 33.35 48.40 -6.84
C MET A 1 32.77 47.14 -7.47
N LEU A 2 32.11 47.22 -8.63
CA LEU A 2 32.68 47.40 -10.00
C LEU A 2 33.39 46.09 -10.43
N ALA A 3 32.98 45.34 -11.47
CA ALA A 3 32.64 45.66 -12.90
C ALA A 3 33.88 46.10 -13.70
N THR A 4 34.13 45.73 -14.97
CA THR A 4 33.32 45.28 -16.14
C THR A 4 34.02 44.15 -16.97
N GLU A 5 33.34 43.25 -17.69
CA GLU A 5 32.98 43.21 -19.15
C GLU A 5 34.03 43.63 -20.21
N GLU A 6 34.18 42.85 -21.30
CA GLU A 6 33.88 43.28 -22.70
C GLU A 6 33.85 42.11 -23.75
N LYS A 7 33.63 42.40 -25.06
CA LYS A 7 33.13 41.49 -26.14
C LYS A 7 33.65 41.82 -27.58
N SER A 8 33.17 41.04 -28.59
CA SER A 8 33.20 41.22 -30.08
C SER A 8 34.33 40.55 -30.90
N ASP A 9 34.20 40.01 -32.14
CA ASP A 9 33.22 40.02 -33.29
C ASP A 9 33.51 41.00 -34.47
N VAL A 10 33.43 40.68 -35.78
CA VAL A 10 33.24 39.42 -36.58
C VAL A 10 33.52 39.70 -38.10
N MET A 11 33.37 38.70 -39.01
CA MET A 11 32.74 38.80 -40.38
C MET A 11 33.53 38.36 -41.67
N ARG A 12 33.11 37.23 -42.30
CA ARG A 12 33.05 36.90 -43.78
C ARG A 12 34.37 36.78 -44.62
N LEU A 13 34.43 36.37 -45.91
CA LEU A 13 33.48 36.11 -47.06
C LEU A 13 33.90 34.88 -47.97
N ASP A 14 32.92 34.29 -48.69
CA ASP A 14 32.81 33.84 -50.13
C ASP A 14 34.02 33.48 -51.05
N ALA A 15 33.95 32.69 -52.16
CA ALA A 15 32.92 31.77 -52.73
C ALA A 15 33.43 30.90 -53.94
N SER A 16 32.71 29.77 -54.26
CA SER A 16 32.41 29.14 -55.60
C SER A 16 33.52 28.69 -56.61
N PRO A 17 33.23 27.87 -57.67
CA PRO A 17 32.50 26.56 -57.74
C PRO A 17 33.07 25.50 -58.78
N VAL A 18 32.38 24.34 -58.99
CA VAL A 18 32.35 23.46 -60.24
C VAL A 18 33.58 22.52 -60.55
N PRO A 19 33.46 21.25 -61.10
CA PRO A 19 32.38 20.22 -61.06
C PRO A 19 32.80 18.69 -61.17
N ILE A 20 31.80 17.78 -61.36
CA ILE A 20 31.80 16.36 -61.91
C ILE A 20 32.49 15.20 -61.14
N ALA A 21 31.71 14.20 -60.68
CA ALA A 21 31.72 12.78 -61.13
C ALA A 21 30.72 11.87 -60.35
N GLU A 22 30.04 10.96 -61.06
CA GLU A 22 29.12 9.89 -60.57
C GLU A 22 29.28 8.65 -61.50
N PRO A 23 28.70 7.44 -61.25
CA PRO A 23 27.80 7.01 -60.17
C PRO A 23 28.18 5.66 -59.48
N SER A 24 27.48 5.29 -58.40
CA SER A 24 26.88 3.94 -58.18
C SER A 24 26.17 3.83 -56.82
N GLU A 25 24.99 3.19 -56.78
CA GLU A 25 24.25 2.88 -55.53
C GLU A 25 24.57 1.48 -55.00
N PRO A 26 24.48 1.30 -53.67
CA PRO A 26 23.90 0.08 -53.09
C PRO A 26 22.76 0.38 -52.09
N SER A 27 22.03 -0.67 -51.73
CA SER A 27 20.79 -0.65 -50.93
C SER A 27 20.86 0.02 -49.56
N VAL A 28 19.86 0.84 -49.25
CA VAL A 28 19.62 1.49 -47.94
C VAL A 28 19.13 0.49 -46.87
N SER A 29 19.55 0.68 -45.62
CA SER A 29 19.17 -0.15 -44.46
C SER A 29 17.91 0.36 -43.77
N LYS A 30 17.19 -0.53 -43.07
CA LYS A 30 16.01 -0.16 -42.25
C LYS A 30 16.31 0.86 -41.14
N TYR A 31 17.57 1.01 -40.75
CA TYR A 31 17.99 1.93 -39.68
C TYR A 31 18.23 3.37 -40.17
N ASP A 32 18.44 3.60 -41.47
CA ASP A 32 18.82 4.92 -42.02
C ASP A 32 17.70 5.98 -41.91
N ILE A 33 16.44 5.55 -41.74
CA ILE A 33 15.28 6.45 -41.59
C ILE A 33 15.42 7.35 -40.33
N VAL A 34 16.10 6.87 -39.29
CA VAL A 34 16.32 7.65 -38.07
C VAL A 34 17.33 8.78 -38.29
N GLU A 35 18.43 8.52 -39.01
CA GLU A 35 19.43 9.57 -39.31
C GLU A 35 18.96 10.52 -40.41
N ALA A 36 18.13 10.07 -41.35
CA ALA A 36 17.50 10.91 -42.36
C ALA A 36 16.61 12.05 -41.79
N LEU A 37 16.14 11.90 -40.55
CA LEU A 37 15.41 12.94 -39.80
C LEU A 37 16.35 13.92 -39.06
N SER A 38 17.67 13.72 -39.08
CA SER A 38 18.59 14.48 -38.22
C SER A 38 20.02 14.68 -38.75
N ARG A 39 20.22 15.52 -39.80
CA ARG A 39 21.50 16.26 -39.99
C ARG A 39 21.49 17.31 -41.12
N LYS A 40 22.03 18.51 -40.82
CA LYS A 40 22.88 19.29 -41.75
C LYS A 40 23.63 20.47 -41.08
N SER A 41 24.80 20.20 -40.49
CA SER A 41 25.86 21.22 -40.34
C SER A 41 27.26 20.58 -40.32
N ARG A 42 28.20 21.21 -41.02
CA ARG A 42 29.54 20.71 -41.36
C ARG A 42 30.44 20.51 -40.14
N SER A 43 31.27 19.45 -40.17
CA SER A 43 32.46 19.34 -39.33
C SER A 43 33.65 20.11 -39.93
N ARG A 44 34.63 20.46 -39.08
CA ARG A 44 35.97 20.94 -39.47
C ARG A 44 37.00 20.00 -38.84
N ARG A 45 38.15 19.80 -39.50
CA ARG A 45 39.17 18.80 -39.11
C ARG A 45 40.53 19.48 -38.91
N SER A 46 41.23 19.11 -37.85
CA SER A 46 42.69 19.28 -37.67
C SER A 46 43.15 18.30 -36.58
N THR A 47 43.72 17.13 -36.88
CA THR A 47 45.11 16.86 -37.33
C THR A 47 46.20 17.12 -36.28
N THR A 48 46.71 16.04 -35.71
CA THR A 48 48.14 15.87 -35.41
C THR A 48 48.51 14.38 -35.57
N GLU A 49 49.76 14.08 -35.88
CA GLU A 49 50.25 12.76 -36.31
C GLU A 49 51.26 12.14 -35.31
N VAL A 50 51.58 10.85 -35.54
CA VAL A 50 52.95 10.26 -35.63
C VAL A 50 53.10 8.88 -34.94
N ASN A 51 53.15 7.84 -35.79
CA ASN A 51 53.97 6.62 -35.80
C ASN A 51 54.38 5.87 -34.49
N SER A 52 53.81 4.67 -34.36
CA SER A 52 54.48 3.35 -34.20
C SER A 52 55.96 3.21 -33.79
N THR A 53 56.24 2.26 -32.88
CA THR A 53 57.30 1.22 -33.05
C THR A 53 57.14 0.06 -32.05
N ALA A 54 57.77 -1.09 -32.33
CA ALA A 54 57.86 -2.31 -31.50
C ALA A 54 59.07 -3.16 -32.03
N PRO A 55 59.44 -4.35 -31.49
CA PRO A 55 59.10 -5.04 -30.22
C PRO A 55 60.39 -5.43 -29.42
N VAL A 56 60.32 -6.36 -28.43
CA VAL A 56 61.34 -7.42 -28.11
C VAL A 56 60.89 -8.33 -26.94
N VAL A 57 61.41 -9.56 -26.86
CA VAL A 57 61.05 -10.73 -25.99
C VAL A 57 62.36 -11.53 -25.72
N PRO A 58 62.72 -12.10 -24.53
CA PRO A 58 62.21 -13.43 -24.07
C PRO A 58 62.25 -13.77 -22.52
N ALA A 59 62.02 -15.07 -22.23
CA ALA A 59 61.85 -15.90 -21.01
C ALA A 59 62.89 -15.77 -19.84
N GLU A 60 62.90 -16.50 -18.69
CA GLU A 60 62.51 -17.88 -18.24
C GLU A 60 61.93 -17.87 -16.77
N ARG A 61 61.11 -18.80 -16.21
CA ARG A 61 61.26 -20.24 -15.77
C ARG A 61 62.41 -20.47 -14.76
N HIS A 62 62.37 -21.30 -13.68
CA HIS A 62 61.47 -22.32 -13.06
C HIS A 62 61.89 -22.53 -11.56
N ASP A 63 61.33 -23.31 -10.59
CA ASP A 63 60.00 -23.87 -10.17
C ASP A 63 60.17 -24.49 -8.71
N ASP A 64 59.46 -25.58 -8.32
CA ASP A 64 59.70 -26.55 -7.18
C ASP A 64 59.42 -26.15 -5.68
N HIS A 65 58.86 -27.01 -4.78
CA HIS A 65 58.15 -28.31 -4.89
C HIS A 65 57.40 -28.79 -3.58
N VAL A 66 56.54 -29.84 -3.68
CA VAL A 66 56.03 -30.83 -2.64
C VAL A 66 54.80 -30.55 -1.69
N PRO A 67 53.77 -31.44 -1.64
CA PRO A 67 52.60 -31.52 -0.67
C PRO A 67 52.74 -32.72 0.34
N PRO A 68 51.72 -33.30 1.09
CA PRO A 68 50.24 -33.14 1.26
C PRO A 68 49.86 -32.89 2.78
N PRO A 69 48.82 -33.41 3.53
CA PRO A 69 47.58 -34.25 3.33
C PRO A 69 46.25 -33.41 3.51
N GLN A 70 44.97 -33.84 3.71
CA GLN A 70 44.18 -35.02 4.18
C GLN A 70 44.19 -35.32 5.72
N ARG A 71 43.13 -35.72 6.45
CA ARG A 71 41.69 -36.12 6.24
C ARG A 71 40.84 -35.67 7.49
N PRO A 72 39.48 -35.77 7.57
CA PRO A 72 38.57 -36.67 6.86
C PRO A 72 37.55 -35.95 5.95
N SER A 73 36.31 -36.45 5.86
CA SER A 73 35.44 -36.29 4.69
C SER A 73 33.98 -36.70 4.94
N GLY A 74 32.99 -35.93 4.47
CA GLY A 74 31.56 -36.29 4.40
C GLY A 74 30.63 -35.30 5.12
N SER A 75 29.58 -34.74 4.48
CA SER A 75 29.21 -34.76 3.05
C SER A 75 28.37 -33.51 2.67
N GLN A 76 28.25 -33.23 1.37
CA GLN A 76 27.54 -32.10 0.73
C GLN A 76 28.10 -30.69 1.00
N GLY A 77 28.98 -30.24 0.10
CA GLY A 77 29.38 -28.83 -0.07
C GLY A 77 28.57 -28.11 -1.16
N PRO A 78 28.81 -26.81 -1.40
CA PRO A 78 27.92 -25.95 -2.19
C PRO A 78 27.98 -26.20 -3.70
N VAL A 79 26.84 -25.98 -4.38
CA VAL A 79 26.73 -26.02 -5.84
C VAL A 79 27.42 -24.79 -6.45
N THR A 80 28.48 -25.01 -7.22
CA THR A 80 29.16 -23.96 -8.00
C THR A 80 28.34 -23.58 -9.22
N TRP A 81 27.98 -22.30 -9.35
CA TRP A 81 27.18 -21.80 -10.48
C TRP A 81 28.02 -21.74 -11.77
N THR A 82 27.69 -22.59 -12.75
CA THR A 82 28.33 -22.59 -14.09
C THR A 82 27.36 -22.08 -15.16
N PRO A 83 27.59 -20.89 -15.75
CA PRO A 83 26.66 -20.32 -16.74
C PRO A 83 26.84 -20.94 -18.14
N ARG A 84 25.78 -21.58 -18.68
CA ARG A 84 25.53 -21.97 -20.09
C ARG A 84 24.19 -22.75 -20.17
N PRO A 85 23.48 -22.81 -21.32
CA PRO A 85 23.49 -21.91 -22.49
C PRO A 85 22.08 -21.42 -22.92
N HIS A 86 22.03 -20.23 -23.52
CA HIS A 86 20.98 -19.63 -24.39
C HIS A 86 19.55 -20.22 -24.42
N THR A 87 18.60 -19.48 -23.84
CA THR A 87 17.30 -19.25 -24.51
C THR A 87 17.49 -18.12 -25.54
N THR A 88 17.19 -18.39 -26.81
CA THR A 88 17.12 -17.45 -27.96
C THR A 88 17.99 -16.19 -27.91
N TYR A 89 19.08 -16.20 -28.68
CA TYR A 89 19.88 -15.00 -28.98
C TYR A 89 19.00 -13.85 -29.50
N VAL A 90 18.95 -12.77 -28.71
CA VAL A 90 18.94 -11.42 -29.26
C VAL A 90 20.39 -11.06 -29.59
N ASP A 91 20.62 -10.40 -30.71
CA ASP A 91 21.95 -9.99 -31.16
C ASP A 91 22.54 -8.93 -30.22
N ASP A 92 23.75 -9.13 -29.68
CA ASP A 92 24.45 -8.17 -28.80
C ASP A 92 24.75 -6.82 -29.49
N SER A 93 24.57 -6.73 -30.82
CA SER A 93 24.66 -5.48 -31.59
C SER A 93 23.31 -4.77 -31.82
N ALA A 94 22.18 -5.35 -31.41
CA ALA A 94 20.86 -4.76 -31.61
C ALA A 94 20.62 -3.54 -30.68
N SER A 95 19.96 -2.50 -31.21
CA SER A 95 19.51 -1.37 -30.40
C SER A 95 18.36 -1.77 -29.49
N GLU A 96 18.31 -1.18 -28.29
CA GLU A 96 17.26 -1.43 -27.28
C GLU A 96 15.85 -1.25 -27.84
N ASP A 97 15.64 -0.25 -28.71
CA ASP A 97 14.38 -0.04 -29.43
C ASP A 97 13.97 -1.24 -30.31
N ALA A 98 14.94 -1.89 -30.98
CA ALA A 98 14.69 -3.04 -31.84
C ALA A 98 14.41 -4.31 -31.01
N VAL A 99 15.06 -4.45 -29.84
CA VAL A 99 14.78 -5.52 -28.88
C VAL A 99 13.37 -5.36 -28.31
N ASN A 100 13.02 -4.15 -27.86
CA ASN A 100 11.68 -3.82 -27.39
C ASN A 100 10.62 -4.06 -28.48
N GLN A 101 10.87 -3.66 -29.74
CA GLN A 101 9.93 -3.93 -30.83
C GLN A 101 9.71 -5.43 -31.07
N GLN A 102 10.76 -6.25 -31.06
CA GLN A 102 10.63 -7.71 -31.22
C GLN A 102 9.85 -8.34 -30.07
N LEU A 103 10.10 -7.90 -28.84
CA LEU A 103 9.42 -8.38 -27.63
C LEU A 103 7.95 -7.90 -27.58
N MET A 104 7.63 -6.68 -28.00
CA MET A 104 6.24 -6.22 -28.15
C MET A 104 5.48 -7.04 -29.22
N GLU A 105 6.18 -7.49 -30.25
CA GLU A 105 5.60 -8.29 -31.32
C GLU A 105 5.29 -9.74 -30.92
N ARG A 106 6.03 -10.32 -29.98
CA ARG A 106 5.93 -11.75 -29.60
C ARG A 106 5.49 -12.01 -28.16
N GLY A 107 5.75 -11.08 -27.24
CA GLY A 107 5.67 -11.28 -25.80
C GLY A 107 4.32 -11.77 -25.30
N LEU A 108 3.20 -11.36 -25.91
CA LEU A 108 1.87 -11.87 -25.56
C LEU A 108 1.70 -13.37 -25.89
N VAL A 109 2.32 -13.83 -26.98
CA VAL A 109 2.31 -15.24 -27.39
C VAL A 109 3.27 -16.06 -26.53
N GLU A 110 4.47 -15.54 -26.28
CA GLU A 110 5.49 -16.17 -25.44
C GLU A 110 5.02 -16.27 -23.97
N PHE A 111 4.37 -15.23 -23.43
CA PHE A 111 3.67 -15.23 -22.13
C PHE A 111 2.66 -16.37 -22.02
N PHE A 112 1.84 -16.56 -23.06
CA PHE A 112 0.80 -17.58 -23.07
C PHE A 112 1.38 -19.00 -23.19
N GLN A 113 2.26 -19.20 -24.17
CA GLN A 113 2.87 -20.51 -24.47
C GLN A 113 3.76 -21.04 -23.33
N HIS A 114 4.52 -20.16 -22.66
CA HIS A 114 5.44 -20.56 -21.60
C HIS A 114 4.85 -20.40 -20.19
N GLY A 115 3.97 -19.42 -19.96
CA GLY A 115 3.41 -19.10 -18.63
C GLY A 115 2.05 -19.73 -18.30
N ILE A 116 1.27 -20.16 -19.30
CA ILE A 116 -0.08 -20.72 -19.08
C ILE A 116 -0.16 -22.20 -19.49
N SER A 117 0.21 -22.55 -20.72
CA SER A 117 0.00 -23.91 -21.27
C SER A 117 1.13 -24.91 -21.01
N SER A 118 2.15 -24.57 -20.23
CA SER A 118 3.30 -25.44 -19.97
C SER A 118 2.97 -26.49 -18.89
N SER A 119 2.82 -27.75 -19.29
CA SER A 119 2.65 -28.89 -18.35
C SER A 119 3.91 -29.25 -17.55
N SER A 120 5.00 -28.50 -17.77
CA SER A 120 6.23 -28.53 -17.00
C SER A 120 6.74 -27.09 -16.77
N TRP A 121 6.57 -26.59 -15.54
CA TRP A 121 7.00 -25.25 -15.11
C TRP A 121 8.52 -25.11 -14.92
N SER A 122 9.34 -25.87 -15.66
CA SER A 122 10.80 -25.96 -15.46
C SER A 122 11.59 -24.68 -15.78
N PHE A 123 10.93 -23.67 -16.36
CA PHE A 123 11.45 -22.31 -16.47
C PHE A 123 11.33 -21.54 -15.13
N PHE A 124 10.29 -21.82 -14.34
CA PHE A 124 10.01 -21.20 -13.05
C PHE A 124 10.66 -21.94 -11.86
N ASP A 125 11.19 -23.15 -12.08
CA ASP A 125 12.14 -23.83 -11.18
C ASP A 125 13.43 -23.01 -10.91
N GLN A 126 13.60 -21.87 -11.58
CA GLN A 126 14.65 -20.88 -11.31
C GLN A 126 14.02 -19.53 -10.84
N PRO A 127 13.72 -19.37 -9.53
CA PRO A 127 12.98 -18.20 -9.01
C PRO A 127 13.60 -16.83 -9.30
N ALA A 128 14.90 -16.78 -9.62
CA ALA A 128 15.61 -15.53 -9.95
C ALA A 128 15.32 -14.97 -11.36
N ALA A 129 14.59 -15.70 -12.22
CA ALA A 129 14.42 -15.37 -13.65
C ALA A 129 13.03 -14.82 -14.04
N ALA A 130 12.09 -14.71 -13.08
CA ALA A 130 10.72 -14.29 -13.33
C ALA A 130 10.33 -13.02 -12.54
N ARG A 131 9.45 -12.19 -13.10
CA ARG A 131 8.83 -11.03 -12.44
C ARG A 131 7.34 -11.31 -12.21
N MET A 132 6.84 -11.03 -11.01
CA MET A 132 5.40 -11.06 -10.75
C MET A 132 4.74 -9.81 -11.35
N CYS A 133 3.62 -9.97 -12.04
CA CYS A 133 2.85 -8.87 -12.60
C CYS A 133 1.33 -9.09 -12.49
N TYR A 134 0.58 -8.05 -12.15
CA TYR A 134 -0.86 -8.10 -11.93
C TYR A 134 -1.65 -7.83 -13.23
N ILE A 135 -2.32 -8.87 -13.75
CA ILE A 135 -3.05 -8.84 -15.03
C ILE A 135 -4.52 -8.39 -14.91
N GLY A 136 -4.98 -8.06 -13.71
CA GLY A 136 -6.32 -7.50 -13.44
C GLY A 136 -7.27 -8.44 -12.69
N THR A 137 -8.43 -7.89 -12.33
CA THR A 137 -9.61 -8.65 -11.88
C THR A 137 -10.24 -9.43 -13.05
N PRO A 138 -11.17 -10.39 -12.82
CA PRO A 138 -11.82 -11.16 -13.91
C PRO A 138 -12.52 -10.33 -15.01
N VAL A 139 -12.75 -9.04 -14.79
CA VAL A 139 -13.23 -8.07 -15.81
C VAL A 139 -12.18 -7.80 -16.91
N SER A 140 -10.88 -7.89 -16.57
CA SER A 140 -9.75 -7.73 -17.50
C SER A 140 -9.79 -8.80 -18.59
N ASN A 141 -9.56 -8.38 -19.83
CA ASN A 141 -9.43 -9.29 -20.97
C ASN A 141 -8.34 -10.36 -20.75
N LEU A 142 -7.21 -9.98 -20.15
CA LEU A 142 -6.12 -10.93 -19.91
C LEU A 142 -6.47 -11.92 -18.79
N ALA A 143 -7.07 -11.43 -17.70
CA ALA A 143 -7.49 -12.29 -16.59
C ALA A 143 -8.58 -13.29 -17.02
N PHE A 144 -9.58 -12.81 -17.78
CA PHE A 144 -10.65 -13.65 -18.32
C PHE A 144 -10.09 -14.73 -19.27
N LEU A 145 -9.18 -14.38 -20.19
CA LEU A 145 -8.54 -15.36 -21.08
C LEU A 145 -7.76 -16.44 -20.32
N VAL A 146 -7.03 -16.07 -19.26
CA VAL A 146 -6.33 -17.02 -18.40
C VAL A 146 -7.31 -17.98 -17.71
N SER A 147 -8.42 -17.47 -17.18
CA SER A 147 -9.42 -18.30 -16.50
C SER A 147 -10.06 -19.35 -17.43
N GLN A 148 -10.09 -19.11 -18.74
CA GLN A 148 -10.56 -20.08 -19.74
C GLN A 148 -9.53 -21.17 -20.11
N GLU A 149 -8.28 -21.06 -19.67
CA GLU A 149 -7.20 -22.06 -19.88
C GLU A 149 -6.86 -22.85 -18.61
N ARG A 150 -7.56 -22.62 -17.49
CA ARG A 150 -7.35 -23.31 -16.21
C ARG A 150 -8.66 -23.85 -15.66
N ASP A 151 -8.75 -25.18 -15.56
CA ASP A 151 -9.88 -25.86 -14.93
C ASP A 151 -9.91 -25.59 -13.40
N GLY A 152 -10.57 -24.50 -13.01
CA GLY A 152 -11.05 -24.30 -11.64
C GLY A 152 -10.16 -23.50 -10.68
N ASP A 153 -10.01 -22.19 -10.92
CA ASP A 153 -10.26 -21.17 -9.88
C ASP A 153 -10.64 -19.84 -10.56
N VAL A 154 -11.79 -19.27 -10.18
CA VAL A 154 -12.53 -18.30 -11.02
C VAL A 154 -12.65 -16.90 -10.38
N ASN A 155 -12.37 -16.77 -9.09
CA ASN A 155 -12.66 -15.54 -8.31
C ASN A 155 -11.42 -14.79 -7.77
N SER A 156 -10.20 -15.13 -8.20
CA SER A 156 -8.96 -14.57 -7.64
C SER A 156 -8.35 -13.40 -8.44
N ASN A 157 -7.60 -12.54 -7.74
CA ASN A 157 -6.80 -11.46 -8.35
C ASN A 157 -5.55 -12.02 -9.02
N LEU A 158 -5.56 -12.12 -10.36
CA LEU A 158 -4.53 -12.87 -11.08
C LEU A 158 -3.19 -12.14 -11.17
N HIS A 159 -2.18 -12.75 -10.54
CA HIS A 159 -0.77 -12.38 -10.62
C HIS A 159 -0.01 -13.44 -11.41
N PHE A 160 0.74 -13.03 -12.44
CA PHE A 160 1.44 -13.93 -13.35
C PHE A 160 2.96 -13.74 -13.32
N PRO A 161 3.75 -14.83 -13.35
CA PRO A 161 5.19 -14.76 -13.50
C PRO A 161 5.53 -14.54 -14.98
N ILE A 162 5.90 -13.31 -15.33
CA ILE A 162 6.39 -12.95 -16.65
C ILE A 162 7.91 -13.25 -16.70
N PRO A 163 8.45 -13.85 -17.78
CA PRO A 163 9.89 -13.96 -17.98
C PRO A 163 10.61 -12.60 -17.87
N GLN A 164 11.91 -12.58 -17.59
CA GLN A 164 12.65 -11.33 -17.49
C GLN A 164 12.88 -10.67 -18.87
N ILE A 165 11.85 -10.00 -19.40
CA ILE A 165 11.79 -9.31 -20.71
C ILE A 165 12.99 -8.35 -20.94
N HIS A 166 13.45 -7.66 -19.89
CA HIS A 166 14.57 -6.72 -19.97
C HIS A 166 15.82 -7.28 -19.27
N ARG A 167 16.99 -7.15 -19.90
CA ARG A 167 18.32 -7.51 -19.35
C ARG A 167 18.51 -6.97 -17.92
N VAL A 168 19.16 -7.75 -17.05
CA VAL A 168 19.64 -7.24 -15.75
C VAL A 168 20.65 -6.12 -16.04
N LEU A 169 20.27 -4.87 -15.77
CA LEU A 169 21.19 -3.73 -15.89
C LEU A 169 22.27 -3.83 -14.80
N PRO A 170 23.54 -3.54 -15.12
CA PRO A 170 24.61 -3.56 -14.12
C PRO A 170 24.38 -2.47 -13.07
N TRP A 171 24.67 -2.78 -11.79
CA TRP A 171 24.52 -1.84 -10.66
C TRP A 171 25.38 -0.56 -10.80
N LYS A 172 26.42 -0.62 -11.64
CA LYS A 172 27.13 0.54 -12.18
C LYS A 172 26.73 0.71 -13.64
N PRO A 173 26.15 1.86 -14.05
CA PRO A 173 25.92 2.12 -15.45
C PRO A 173 27.26 2.26 -16.18
N ASP A 174 27.49 1.41 -17.18
CA ASP A 174 28.52 1.58 -18.19
C ASP A 174 27.97 2.32 -19.42
N SER A 175 28.85 2.78 -20.31
CA SER A 175 28.47 3.52 -21.53
C SER A 175 27.75 2.69 -22.60
N GLN A 176 27.65 1.37 -22.43
CA GLN A 176 26.86 0.44 -23.24
C GLN A 176 25.51 0.07 -22.60
N SER A 177 25.27 0.50 -21.36
CA SER A 177 24.02 0.28 -20.60
C SER A 177 23.10 1.50 -20.53
N LEU A 178 23.61 2.72 -20.79
CA LEU A 178 22.78 3.92 -20.93
C LEU A 178 21.91 3.84 -22.20
N PRO A 179 20.68 4.39 -22.22
CA PRO A 179 19.90 4.54 -23.45
C PRO A 179 20.69 5.21 -24.57
N LEU A 180 20.47 4.80 -25.83
CA LEU A 180 21.27 5.22 -27.00
C LEU A 180 21.40 6.75 -27.16
N GLN A 181 20.37 7.49 -26.76
CA GLN A 181 20.30 8.95 -26.85
C GLN A 181 21.11 9.66 -25.75
N LEU A 182 21.40 9.00 -24.63
CA LEU A 182 22.32 9.46 -23.59
C LEU A 182 23.80 9.10 -23.88
N ARG A 183 24.06 8.22 -24.86
CA ARG A 183 25.41 7.96 -25.40
C ARG A 183 25.84 9.01 -26.43
N ALA A 184 24.89 9.71 -27.04
CA ALA A 184 25.13 10.69 -28.09
C ALA A 184 25.27 12.09 -27.47
N ASP A 185 26.52 12.53 -27.27
CA ASP A 185 26.87 13.82 -26.67
C ASP A 185 26.39 15.01 -27.52
N SER A 186 25.13 15.44 -27.33
CA SER A 186 24.49 16.55 -28.05
C SER A 186 23.15 16.95 -27.41
N GLY A 187 23.12 18.06 -26.66
CA GLY A 187 21.86 18.68 -26.20
C GLY A 187 20.90 19.11 -27.32
N SER A 188 21.36 19.16 -28.57
CA SER A 188 20.54 19.38 -29.77
C SER A 188 19.68 18.17 -30.19
N ALA A 189 19.89 16.99 -29.61
CA ALA A 189 19.09 15.80 -29.93
C ALA A 189 17.63 15.93 -29.45
N LEU A 190 17.42 16.44 -28.23
CA LEU A 190 16.08 16.60 -27.63
C LEU A 190 15.26 17.73 -28.26
N SER A 191 15.93 18.80 -28.71
CA SER A 191 15.34 19.89 -29.47
C SER A 191 15.27 19.62 -30.98
N SER A 192 15.71 18.44 -31.45
CA SER A 192 15.56 18.08 -32.86
C SER A 192 14.10 17.71 -33.20
N LEU A 193 13.63 18.25 -34.32
CA LEU A 193 12.29 18.08 -34.85
C LEU A 193 12.37 17.49 -36.27
N PRO A 194 11.32 16.81 -36.77
CA PRO A 194 11.26 16.35 -38.16
C PRO A 194 11.40 17.49 -39.18
N GLN A 195 11.70 17.13 -40.44
CA GLN A 195 11.66 18.06 -41.58
C GLN A 195 10.29 18.76 -41.65
N GLY A 196 10.25 20.03 -42.08
CA GLY A 196 9.04 20.86 -42.00
C GLY A 196 7.79 20.22 -42.62
N ASP A 197 7.93 19.68 -43.84
CA ASP A 197 6.89 18.93 -44.55
C ASP A 197 6.30 17.78 -43.72
N VAL A 198 7.16 17.04 -43.01
CA VAL A 198 6.76 15.94 -42.13
C VAL A 198 6.15 16.45 -40.84
N ARG A 199 6.75 17.48 -40.25
CA ARG A 199 6.41 18.03 -38.94
C ARG A 199 5.06 18.74 -38.96
N ASP A 200 4.80 19.52 -40.00
CA ASP A 200 3.53 20.20 -40.22
C ASP A 200 2.42 19.14 -40.46
N ALA A 201 2.69 18.14 -41.32
CA ALA A 201 1.78 17.00 -41.54
C ALA A 201 1.57 16.08 -40.32
N LEU A 202 2.43 16.14 -39.29
CA LEU A 202 2.22 15.49 -37.99
C LEU A 202 1.34 16.33 -37.06
N VAL A 203 1.51 17.65 -37.05
CA VAL A 203 0.67 18.59 -36.28
C VAL A 203 -0.76 18.60 -36.81
N ASP A 204 -0.94 18.70 -38.14
CA ASP A 204 -2.28 18.67 -38.75
C ASP A 204 -2.95 17.30 -38.53
N ALA A 205 -2.20 16.20 -38.63
CA ALA A 205 -2.69 14.88 -38.30
C ALA A 205 -3.16 14.76 -36.84
N PHE A 206 -2.52 15.44 -35.88
CA PHE A 206 -3.06 15.49 -34.50
C PHE A 206 -4.38 16.27 -34.44
N PHE A 207 -4.43 17.48 -35.01
CA PHE A 207 -5.58 18.40 -34.88
C PHE A 207 -6.81 18.06 -35.75
N ASP A 208 -6.67 17.26 -36.80
CA ASP A 208 -7.78 16.89 -37.70
C ASP A 208 -8.31 15.47 -37.46
N GLU A 209 -7.55 14.61 -36.78
CA GLU A 209 -7.89 13.19 -36.59
C GLU A 209 -7.99 12.73 -35.12
N ILE A 210 -7.30 13.39 -34.17
CA ILE A 210 -7.27 13.00 -32.75
C ILE A 210 -7.89 14.05 -31.83
N HIS A 211 -7.45 15.31 -31.92
CA HIS A 211 -7.95 16.42 -31.10
C HIS A 211 -9.49 16.55 -31.05
N PRO A 212 -10.26 16.33 -32.14
CA PRO A 212 -11.73 16.28 -32.11
C PRO A 212 -12.34 15.40 -31.01
N GLY A 213 -11.68 14.28 -30.69
CA GLY A 213 -12.04 13.34 -29.63
C GLY A 213 -11.01 13.26 -28.49
N PHE A 214 -10.07 14.21 -28.41
CA PHE A 214 -9.04 14.31 -27.37
C PHE A 214 -8.55 15.78 -27.21
N PRO A 215 -9.44 16.75 -26.89
CA PRO A 215 -9.19 18.20 -27.03
C PRO A 215 -8.39 18.77 -25.85
N VAL A 216 -7.26 18.17 -25.51
CA VAL A 216 -6.43 18.54 -24.36
C VAL A 216 -5.58 19.80 -24.58
N VAL A 217 -5.62 20.40 -25.76
CA VAL A 217 -4.79 21.54 -26.21
C VAL A 217 -5.67 22.62 -26.82
N ASP A 218 -5.35 23.90 -26.62
CA ASP A 218 -5.96 25.00 -27.39
C ASP A 218 -5.36 25.03 -28.81
N GLU A 219 -6.16 24.74 -29.84
CA GLU A 219 -5.65 24.70 -31.23
C GLU A 219 -5.20 26.08 -31.71
N SER A 220 -5.86 27.16 -31.24
CA SER A 220 -5.58 28.51 -31.69
C SER A 220 -4.25 29.03 -31.14
N GLU A 221 -4.03 28.87 -29.84
CA GLU A 221 -2.80 29.25 -29.14
C GLU A 221 -1.62 28.41 -29.64
N PHE A 222 -1.79 27.08 -29.73
CA PHE A 222 -0.72 26.20 -30.20
C PHE A 222 -0.31 26.53 -31.63
N ARG A 223 -1.26 26.71 -32.57
CA ARG A 223 -0.92 27.04 -33.97
C ARG A 223 -0.31 28.44 -34.08
N GLN A 224 -0.74 29.40 -33.28
CA GLN A 224 -0.16 30.75 -33.23
C GLN A 224 1.30 30.73 -32.74
N SER A 225 1.62 29.96 -31.70
CA SER A 225 3.01 29.78 -31.22
C SER A 225 3.84 28.94 -32.18
N TYR A 226 3.27 27.89 -32.78
CA TYR A 226 3.97 27.03 -33.75
C TYR A 226 4.42 27.77 -35.02
N ALA A 227 3.67 28.80 -35.44
CA ALA A 227 4.05 29.68 -36.53
C ALA A 227 5.19 30.67 -36.17
N GLN A 228 5.43 30.93 -34.88
CA GLN A 228 6.44 31.87 -34.39
C GLN A 228 7.77 31.17 -34.14
N LYS A 229 8.84 31.66 -34.80
CA LYS A 229 10.19 31.10 -34.65
C LYS A 229 10.83 31.45 -33.31
N ASP A 230 10.48 32.61 -32.76
CA ASP A 230 11.10 33.17 -31.56
C ASP A 230 10.32 32.83 -30.27
N ALA A 231 9.12 32.25 -30.39
CA ALA A 231 8.24 31.83 -29.30
C ALA A 231 7.47 30.52 -29.64
N PRO A 232 8.17 29.40 -29.88
CA PRO A 232 7.55 28.11 -30.18
C PRO A 232 6.76 27.55 -28.98
N PRO A 233 5.83 26.59 -29.19
CA PRO A 233 5.11 25.92 -28.11
C PRO A 233 6.06 25.18 -27.15
N PRO A 234 5.64 24.90 -25.90
CA PRO A 234 6.40 24.12 -24.93
C PRO A 234 7.00 22.84 -25.54
N LEU A 235 8.31 22.64 -25.44
CA LEU A 235 9.01 21.60 -26.21
C LEU A 235 8.52 20.19 -25.88
N LEU A 236 8.18 19.94 -24.61
CA LEU A 236 7.57 18.69 -24.16
C LEU A 236 6.20 18.47 -24.83
N LEU A 237 5.35 19.49 -24.86
CA LEU A 237 4.03 19.43 -25.53
C LEU A 237 4.18 19.19 -27.03
N LEU A 238 5.12 19.89 -27.68
CA LEU A 238 5.39 19.74 -29.11
C LEU A 238 5.85 18.32 -29.47
N GLN A 239 6.82 17.74 -28.75
CA GLN A 239 7.25 16.36 -28.99
C GLN A 239 6.10 15.35 -28.71
N SER A 240 5.25 15.63 -27.71
CA SER A 240 4.06 14.81 -27.39
C SER A 240 2.98 14.86 -28.47
N ILE A 241 2.70 16.05 -29.04
CA ILE A 241 1.77 16.23 -30.16
C ILE A 241 2.31 15.54 -31.42
N LEU A 242 3.62 15.64 -31.70
CA LEU A 242 4.24 14.94 -32.82
C LEU A 242 4.16 13.41 -32.67
N LEU A 243 4.34 12.88 -31.45
CA LEU A 243 4.16 11.46 -31.14
C LEU A 243 2.74 10.96 -31.47
N VAL A 244 1.71 11.70 -31.04
CA VAL A 244 0.32 11.30 -31.28
C VAL A 244 -0.08 11.54 -32.73
N GLY A 245 0.35 12.63 -33.35
CA GLY A 245 0.24 12.87 -34.79
C GLY A 245 0.85 11.74 -35.62
N ALA A 246 1.99 11.17 -35.20
CA ALA A 246 2.64 10.05 -35.89
C ALA A 246 1.78 8.77 -35.90
N HIS A 247 0.89 8.60 -34.92
CA HIS A 247 -0.05 7.47 -34.90
C HIS A 247 -0.99 7.50 -36.12
N VAL A 248 -1.54 8.67 -36.48
CA VAL A 248 -2.59 8.78 -37.52
C VAL A 248 -2.12 9.36 -38.84
N CYS A 249 -0.97 10.04 -38.86
CA CYS A 249 -0.41 10.69 -40.05
C CYS A 249 -0.20 9.70 -41.21
N GLN A 250 -0.61 10.11 -42.41
CA GLN A 250 -0.49 9.34 -43.66
C GLN A 250 0.67 9.80 -44.55
N HIS A 251 1.49 10.75 -44.09
CA HIS A 251 2.66 11.20 -44.85
C HIS A 251 3.60 10.00 -45.13
N PRO A 252 4.03 9.73 -46.38
CA PRO A 252 4.68 8.46 -46.75
C PRO A 252 5.88 8.07 -45.89
N LYS A 253 6.77 9.04 -45.56
CA LYS A 253 7.94 8.85 -44.67
C LYS A 253 7.54 8.35 -43.27
N VAL A 254 6.37 8.75 -42.76
CA VAL A 254 5.83 8.34 -41.45
C VAL A 254 5.09 7.02 -41.57
N ALA A 255 4.23 6.89 -42.58
CA ALA A 255 3.39 5.69 -42.77
C ALA A 255 4.22 4.40 -42.97
N GLN A 256 5.37 4.49 -43.65
CA GLN A 256 6.28 3.35 -43.85
C GLN A 256 7.07 2.94 -42.59
N ALA A 257 7.27 3.85 -41.63
CA ALA A 257 8.16 3.67 -40.48
C ALA A 257 7.48 3.93 -39.13
N ARG A 258 6.15 3.91 -39.08
CA ARG A 258 5.34 4.50 -38.00
C ARG A 258 5.75 4.09 -36.59
N SER A 259 6.04 2.80 -36.36
CA SER A 259 6.45 2.30 -35.05
C SER A 259 7.77 2.93 -34.57
N LEU A 260 8.75 3.06 -35.46
CA LEU A 260 10.06 3.68 -35.17
C LEU A 260 9.92 5.19 -34.95
N VAL A 261 9.08 5.86 -35.74
CA VAL A 261 8.81 7.30 -35.59
C VAL A 261 8.11 7.58 -34.26
N LYS A 262 7.11 6.78 -33.85
CA LYS A 262 6.48 6.89 -32.53
C LYS A 262 7.50 6.66 -31.41
N ALA A 263 8.27 5.57 -31.45
CA ALA A 263 9.27 5.27 -30.41
C ALA A 263 10.30 6.41 -30.26
N ALA A 264 10.85 6.92 -31.37
CA ALA A 264 11.82 8.00 -31.35
C ALA A 264 11.27 9.33 -30.79
N LEU A 265 10.00 9.65 -31.06
CA LEU A 265 9.33 10.85 -30.53
C LEU A 265 8.95 10.69 -29.05
N PHE A 266 8.47 9.50 -28.65
CA PHE A 266 8.20 9.17 -27.26
C PHE A 266 9.46 9.26 -26.40
N GLN A 267 10.58 8.65 -26.83
CA GLN A 267 11.83 8.71 -26.08
C GLN A 267 12.36 10.14 -25.90
N ARG A 268 12.21 11.02 -26.89
CA ARG A 268 12.54 12.45 -26.75
C ARG A 268 11.65 13.15 -25.73
N ALA A 269 10.33 12.95 -25.81
CA ALA A 269 9.37 13.56 -24.91
C ALA A 269 9.53 13.04 -23.47
N LYS A 270 9.70 11.72 -23.28
CA LYS A 270 9.97 11.11 -21.99
C LYS A 270 11.31 11.57 -21.40
N THR A 271 12.36 11.75 -22.22
CA THR A 271 13.63 12.31 -21.71
C THR A 271 13.46 13.76 -21.22
N LEU A 272 12.67 14.58 -21.92
CA LEU A 272 12.33 15.94 -21.45
C LEU A 272 11.50 15.94 -20.16
N TRP A 273 10.61 14.95 -19.99
CA TRP A 273 9.85 14.70 -18.76
C TRP A 273 10.76 14.30 -17.59
N ASP A 274 11.58 13.27 -17.77
CA ASP A 274 12.47 12.72 -16.74
C ASP A 274 13.52 13.75 -16.28
N LEU A 275 14.01 14.59 -17.19
CA LEU A 275 14.90 15.72 -16.90
C LEU A 275 14.20 16.92 -16.24
N ARG A 276 12.86 16.91 -16.11
CA ARG A 276 12.03 18.05 -15.63
C ARG A 276 12.31 19.34 -16.40
N PHE A 277 12.46 19.22 -17.72
CA PHE A 277 12.68 20.38 -18.60
C PHE A 277 11.48 21.32 -18.59
N GLU A 278 10.27 20.75 -18.53
CA GLU A 278 9.03 21.49 -18.36
C GLU A 278 8.63 21.57 -16.88
N ASN A 279 8.09 22.73 -16.48
CA ASN A 279 7.67 23.03 -15.11
C ASN A 279 6.20 23.48 -15.02
N ASP A 280 5.58 23.90 -16.13
CA ASP A 280 4.12 24.09 -16.15
C ASP A 280 3.38 22.76 -15.98
N ARG A 281 2.58 22.69 -14.91
CA ARG A 281 1.81 21.50 -14.57
C ARG A 281 0.66 21.22 -15.55
N VAL A 282 0.11 22.22 -16.23
CA VAL A 282 -0.95 21.99 -17.23
C VAL A 282 -0.35 21.22 -18.41
N THR A 283 0.81 21.68 -18.90
CA THR A 283 1.62 21.01 -19.91
C THR A 283 2.04 19.59 -19.47
N LEU A 284 2.34 19.36 -18.20
CA LEU A 284 2.60 18.02 -17.68
C LEU A 284 1.35 17.11 -17.71
N VAL A 285 0.14 17.60 -17.37
CA VAL A 285 -1.10 16.81 -17.54
C VAL A 285 -1.32 16.48 -19.02
N GLN A 286 -1.15 17.46 -19.91
CA GLN A 286 -1.29 17.27 -21.36
C GLN A 286 -0.31 16.23 -21.91
N ALA A 287 0.98 16.32 -21.55
CA ALA A 287 2.00 15.38 -22.02
C ALA A 287 1.75 13.96 -21.52
N ALA A 288 1.41 13.78 -20.24
CA ALA A 288 1.08 12.46 -19.69
C ALA A 288 -0.19 11.86 -20.35
N LEU A 289 -1.21 12.68 -20.65
CA LEU A 289 -2.38 12.25 -21.44
C LEU A 289 -2.03 11.89 -22.89
N LEU A 290 -1.04 12.53 -23.50
CA LEU A 290 -0.60 12.20 -24.87
C LEU A 290 0.30 10.95 -24.88
N PHE A 291 1.01 10.65 -23.80
CA PHE A 291 1.86 9.45 -23.67
C PHE A 291 1.07 8.14 -23.64
N SER A 292 -0.20 8.14 -23.18
CA SER A 292 -1.06 6.95 -23.19
C SER A 292 -1.42 6.43 -24.59
N TRP A 293 -1.16 7.23 -25.64
CA TRP A 293 -1.24 6.81 -27.05
C TRP A 293 -0.01 6.00 -27.50
N HIS A 294 0.95 5.72 -26.63
CA HIS A 294 2.08 4.84 -26.85
C HIS A 294 2.11 3.72 -25.80
N VAL A 295 2.78 2.62 -26.14
CA VAL A 295 3.09 1.54 -25.20
C VAL A 295 4.60 1.56 -25.07
N GLU A 296 5.11 1.78 -23.86
CA GLU A 296 6.49 2.22 -23.63
C GLU A 296 7.54 1.12 -23.89
N ASN A 297 7.18 -0.13 -23.62
CA ASN A 297 8.04 -1.30 -23.80
C ASN A 297 7.18 -2.57 -23.97
N ALA A 298 7.81 -3.75 -23.91
CA ALA A 298 7.12 -5.03 -24.05
C ALA A 298 6.40 -5.52 -22.78
N ASP A 299 6.57 -4.87 -21.63
CA ASP A 299 5.76 -5.09 -20.43
C ASP A 299 4.43 -4.31 -20.56
N THR A 300 3.55 -4.87 -21.39
CA THR A 300 2.20 -4.36 -21.67
C THR A 300 1.26 -4.37 -20.45
N VAL A 301 1.72 -4.89 -19.30
CA VAL A 301 0.93 -5.04 -18.08
C VAL A 301 1.37 -4.04 -17.00
N SER A 302 2.68 -3.76 -16.88
CA SER A 302 3.21 -2.74 -15.96
C SER A 302 3.29 -1.33 -16.56
N ALA A 303 3.68 -1.20 -17.84
CA ALA A 303 4.07 0.07 -18.48
C ALA A 303 3.11 0.47 -19.63
N ASN A 304 1.82 0.55 -19.31
CA ASN A 304 0.73 0.74 -20.28
C ASN A 304 -0.06 2.06 -20.07
N SER A 305 -1.16 2.24 -20.80
CA SER A 305 -1.96 3.47 -20.77
C SER A 305 -2.43 3.86 -19.36
N TYR A 306 -2.79 2.88 -18.52
CA TYR A 306 -3.21 3.11 -17.14
C TYR A 306 -2.13 3.80 -16.29
N TYR A 307 -0.84 3.49 -16.50
CA TYR A 307 0.25 4.16 -15.80
C TYR A 307 0.31 5.67 -16.13
N TRP A 308 0.35 6.01 -17.42
CA TRP A 308 0.45 7.41 -17.85
C TRP A 308 -0.83 8.21 -17.53
N ILE A 309 -2.01 7.58 -17.56
CA ILE A 309 -3.27 8.17 -17.11
C ILE A 309 -3.24 8.38 -15.58
N SER A 310 -2.70 7.46 -14.79
CA SER A 310 -2.52 7.64 -13.34
C SER A 310 -1.58 8.81 -13.00
N VAL A 311 -0.49 8.98 -13.77
CA VAL A 311 0.41 10.14 -13.64
C VAL A 311 -0.34 11.45 -13.95
N ALA A 312 -1.14 11.47 -15.02
CA ALA A 312 -1.97 12.62 -15.37
C ALA A 312 -3.02 12.93 -14.28
N CYS A 313 -3.68 11.91 -13.71
CA CYS A 313 -4.61 12.03 -12.58
C CYS A 313 -3.95 12.71 -11.38
N GLY A 314 -2.78 12.24 -10.94
CA GLY A 314 -2.08 12.81 -9.78
C GLY A 314 -1.77 14.31 -9.93
N ILE A 315 -1.35 14.74 -11.13
CA ILE A 315 -1.06 16.15 -11.41
C ILE A 315 -2.35 16.98 -11.55
N ALA A 316 -3.39 16.43 -12.19
CA ALA A 316 -4.69 17.10 -12.35
C ALA A 316 -5.45 17.28 -11.03
N PHE A 317 -5.39 16.30 -10.12
CA PHE A 317 -5.87 16.43 -8.74
C PHE A 317 -5.07 17.52 -8.01
N GLY A 318 -3.73 17.51 -8.12
CA GLY A 318 -2.84 18.54 -7.57
C GLY A 318 -2.93 19.93 -8.23
N LEU A 319 -3.75 20.09 -9.27
CA LEU A 319 -4.13 21.36 -9.90
C LEU A 319 -5.58 21.79 -9.62
N GLY A 320 -6.37 20.95 -8.94
CA GLY A 320 -7.79 21.24 -8.70
C GLY A 320 -8.68 21.10 -9.94
N MET A 321 -8.24 20.44 -11.02
CA MET A 321 -9.01 20.29 -12.27
C MET A 321 -10.36 19.57 -12.07
N HIS A 322 -10.48 18.78 -11.01
CA HIS A 322 -11.68 18.08 -10.55
C HIS A 322 -12.74 18.99 -9.90
N ARG A 323 -12.38 20.23 -9.54
CA ARG A 323 -13.26 21.19 -8.85
C ARG A 323 -13.91 22.19 -9.79
N ASN A 324 -15.10 22.62 -9.43
CA ASN A 324 -15.92 23.56 -10.17
C ASN A 324 -15.27 24.96 -10.21
N LEU A 325 -14.73 25.33 -11.37
CA LEU A 325 -14.11 26.64 -11.58
C LEU A 325 -15.11 27.73 -11.98
N ALA A 326 -16.42 27.46 -11.96
CA ALA A 326 -17.44 28.39 -12.44
C ALA A 326 -17.77 29.49 -11.42
N ALA A 327 -17.55 30.75 -11.82
CA ALA A 327 -18.21 31.97 -11.36
C ALA A 327 -18.24 32.32 -9.84
N THR A 328 -17.66 31.52 -8.96
CA THR A 328 -17.36 31.94 -7.58
C THR A 328 -16.33 33.07 -7.60
N SER A 329 -16.58 34.11 -6.80
CA SER A 329 -15.93 35.44 -6.89
C SER A 329 -14.46 35.50 -6.46
N THR A 330 -13.80 34.35 -6.33
CA THR A 330 -12.41 34.17 -5.90
C THR A 330 -11.49 33.59 -6.98
N SER A 331 -12.03 33.05 -8.08
CA SER A 331 -11.22 32.44 -9.15
C SER A 331 -10.69 33.49 -10.14
N VAL A 332 -9.43 33.89 -9.99
CA VAL A 332 -8.73 34.89 -10.82
C VAL A 332 -8.30 34.33 -12.21
N MET A 333 -8.68 33.10 -12.55
CA MET A 333 -8.29 32.44 -13.81
C MET A 333 -9.00 33.08 -15.03
N PRO A 334 -8.32 33.21 -16.19
CA PRO A 334 -8.96 33.58 -17.46
C PRO A 334 -10.03 32.57 -17.91
N GLN A 335 -11.01 33.01 -18.71
CA GLN A 335 -12.08 32.11 -19.17
C GLN A 335 -11.56 31.00 -20.11
N SER A 336 -10.67 31.29 -21.06
CA SER A 336 -10.12 30.27 -21.96
C SER A 336 -9.27 29.22 -21.21
N ALA A 337 -8.55 29.64 -20.17
CA ALA A 337 -7.84 28.73 -19.27
C ALA A 337 -8.82 27.81 -18.49
N ARG A 338 -9.98 28.32 -18.03
CA ARG A 338 -11.05 27.47 -17.46
C ARG A 338 -11.62 26.48 -18.48
N ASN A 339 -11.90 26.93 -19.70
CA ASN A 339 -12.38 26.10 -20.80
C ASN A 339 -11.40 24.94 -21.07
N LEU A 340 -10.09 25.24 -21.17
CA LEU A 340 -9.04 24.24 -21.38
C LEU A 340 -8.89 23.30 -20.18
N PHE A 341 -8.93 23.80 -18.94
CA PHE A 341 -8.95 22.96 -17.73
C PHE A 341 -10.11 21.96 -17.75
N ARG A 342 -11.33 22.38 -18.12
CA ARG A 342 -12.50 21.50 -18.18
C ARG A 342 -12.41 20.48 -19.32
N ARG A 343 -11.89 20.86 -20.50
CA ARG A 343 -11.63 19.93 -21.63
C ARG A 343 -10.59 18.87 -21.27
N ILE A 344 -9.48 19.27 -20.64
CA ILE A 344 -8.46 18.34 -20.11
C ILE A 344 -9.09 17.40 -19.07
N TRP A 345 -9.86 17.94 -18.12
CA TRP A 345 -10.47 17.14 -17.05
C TRP A 345 -11.41 16.05 -17.57
N TRP A 346 -12.36 16.36 -18.45
CA TRP A 346 -13.30 15.35 -18.95
C TRP A 346 -12.65 14.34 -19.92
N THR A 347 -11.62 14.75 -20.68
CA THR A 347 -10.81 13.80 -21.45
C THR A 347 -10.07 12.82 -20.53
N LEU A 348 -9.53 13.31 -19.41
CA LEU A 348 -8.86 12.50 -18.39
C LEU A 348 -9.82 11.58 -17.63
N PHE A 349 -11.01 12.06 -17.27
CA PHE A 349 -12.08 11.25 -16.67
C PHE A 349 -12.45 10.06 -17.56
N GLN A 350 -12.73 10.33 -18.84
CA GLN A 350 -13.05 9.28 -19.82
C GLN A 350 -11.88 8.29 -19.99
N ALA A 351 -10.65 8.77 -20.12
CA ALA A 351 -9.47 7.91 -20.24
C ALA A 351 -9.25 7.03 -19.00
N SER A 352 -9.47 7.57 -17.79
CA SER A 352 -9.46 6.85 -16.52
C SER A 352 -10.47 5.70 -16.50
N VAL A 353 -11.74 5.96 -16.82
CA VAL A 353 -12.80 4.92 -16.84
C VAL A 353 -12.43 3.80 -17.82
N LEU A 354 -12.05 4.15 -19.06
CA LEU A 354 -11.77 3.18 -20.12
C LEU A 354 -10.49 2.36 -19.87
N SER A 355 -9.46 2.94 -19.25
CA SER A 355 -8.22 2.20 -18.89
C SER A 355 -8.41 1.29 -17.68
N SER A 356 -9.22 1.71 -16.71
CA SER A 356 -9.59 0.87 -15.56
C SER A 356 -10.36 -0.37 -16.04
N LEU A 357 -11.24 -0.19 -17.03
CA LEU A 357 -12.01 -1.24 -17.69
C LEU A 357 -11.13 -2.20 -18.51
N ASP A 358 -10.24 -1.69 -19.37
CA ASP A 358 -9.33 -2.51 -20.20
C ASP A 358 -8.43 -3.44 -19.36
N HIS A 359 -7.83 -2.90 -18.30
CA HIS A 359 -6.87 -3.61 -17.44
C HIS A 359 -7.51 -4.30 -16.22
N GLY A 360 -8.84 -4.21 -16.04
CA GLY A 360 -9.55 -4.73 -14.85
C GLY A 360 -9.01 -4.17 -13.53
N ARG A 361 -8.67 -2.88 -13.51
CA ARG A 361 -8.04 -2.15 -12.39
C ARG A 361 -9.03 -1.19 -11.69
N PRO A 362 -8.75 -0.73 -10.46
CA PRO A 362 -9.58 0.27 -9.78
C PRO A 362 -9.71 1.57 -10.57
N LEU A 363 -10.85 2.25 -10.44
CA LEU A 363 -11.05 3.58 -11.03
C LEU A 363 -10.09 4.61 -10.40
N LEU A 364 -9.28 5.25 -11.24
CA LEU A 364 -8.32 6.30 -10.84
C LEU A 364 -9.00 7.61 -10.41
N ILE A 365 -10.24 7.85 -10.87
CA ILE A 365 -11.10 8.97 -10.48
C ILE A 365 -12.43 8.39 -9.98
N ARG A 366 -12.84 8.78 -8.77
CA ARG A 366 -14.15 8.43 -8.21
C ARG A 366 -15.11 9.58 -8.47
N ASN A 367 -16.40 9.28 -8.67
CA ASN A 367 -17.41 10.32 -8.94
C ASN A 367 -17.54 11.32 -7.77
N ASP A 368 -17.36 10.84 -6.54
CA ASP A 368 -17.57 11.62 -5.32
C ASP A 368 -16.46 12.65 -5.09
N ASP A 369 -15.31 12.48 -5.77
CA ASP A 369 -14.19 13.43 -5.79
C ASP A 369 -14.37 14.55 -6.83
N VAL A 370 -15.49 14.60 -7.57
CA VAL A 370 -15.69 15.50 -8.73
C VAL A 370 -16.93 16.39 -8.57
N ASP A 371 -16.72 17.71 -8.53
CA ASP A 371 -17.80 18.71 -8.59
C ASP A 371 -17.70 19.64 -9.82
N GLN A 372 -16.67 19.49 -10.67
CA GLN A 372 -16.59 20.12 -11.99
C GLN A 372 -17.82 19.76 -12.85
N PRO A 373 -18.56 20.75 -13.41
CA PRO A 373 -19.71 20.48 -14.28
C PRO A 373 -19.29 19.89 -15.65
N PRO A 374 -20.22 19.24 -16.37
CA PRO A 374 -19.99 18.75 -17.74
C PRO A 374 -19.53 19.84 -18.71
N LEU A 375 -19.00 19.43 -19.87
CA LEU A 375 -18.64 20.35 -20.95
C LEU A 375 -19.88 21.01 -21.58
N THR A 376 -19.67 22.22 -22.08
CA THR A 376 -20.67 23.06 -22.77
C THR A 376 -20.06 23.67 -24.02
N ASP A 377 -20.88 24.25 -24.92
CA ASP A 377 -20.38 24.95 -26.10
C ASP A 377 -19.41 26.10 -25.75
N GLN A 378 -19.58 26.71 -24.57
CA GLN A 378 -18.65 27.74 -24.09
C GLN A 378 -17.24 27.20 -23.82
N ASP A 379 -17.11 25.92 -23.45
CA ASP A 379 -15.81 25.27 -23.23
C ASP A 379 -15.08 24.95 -24.54
N LEU A 380 -15.77 25.04 -25.70
CA LEU A 380 -15.18 24.92 -27.03
C LEU A 380 -14.60 26.23 -27.55
N VAL A 381 -14.76 27.35 -26.84
CA VAL A 381 -14.19 28.65 -27.21
C VAL A 381 -12.71 28.68 -26.83
N GLU A 382 -11.86 28.75 -27.86
CA GLU A 382 -10.41 28.85 -27.75
C GLU A 382 -9.96 30.26 -27.34
N THR A 383 -8.69 30.43 -26.97
CA THR A 383 -8.11 31.70 -26.50
C THR A 383 -8.15 32.82 -27.54
N ALA A 384 -8.15 32.49 -28.85
CA ALA A 384 -8.40 33.46 -29.92
C ALA A 384 -9.87 33.96 -30.02
N GLY A 385 -10.78 33.47 -29.16
CA GLY A 385 -12.21 33.82 -29.16
C GLY A 385 -13.05 33.06 -30.21
N SER A 386 -12.43 32.20 -31.01
CA SER A 386 -13.11 31.31 -31.97
C SER A 386 -13.58 30.02 -31.31
N MET A 387 -14.80 29.59 -31.59
CA MET A 387 -15.32 28.28 -31.16
C MET A 387 -14.78 27.17 -32.06
N ASN A 388 -14.12 26.17 -31.48
CA ASN A 388 -13.55 25.06 -32.25
C ASN A 388 -14.61 23.99 -32.55
N GLN A 389 -15.31 24.19 -33.67
CA GLN A 389 -16.38 23.31 -34.17
C GLN A 389 -15.90 21.91 -34.57
N LYS A 390 -14.60 21.60 -34.53
CA LYS A 390 -14.11 20.23 -34.71
C LYS A 390 -14.34 19.35 -33.48
N ILE A 391 -14.49 19.93 -32.29
CA ILE A 391 -14.55 19.16 -31.03
C ILE A 391 -15.93 18.54 -30.87
N GLU A 392 -15.97 17.22 -30.73
CA GLU A 392 -17.20 16.42 -30.71
C GLU A 392 -17.80 16.37 -29.30
N LEU A 393 -18.39 17.49 -28.87
CA LEU A 393 -18.97 17.67 -27.53
C LEU A 393 -19.97 16.57 -27.13
N SER A 394 -20.76 16.08 -28.10
CA SER A 394 -21.73 15.00 -27.91
C SER A 394 -21.08 13.71 -27.37
N TYR A 395 -19.89 13.35 -27.88
CA TYR A 395 -19.12 12.18 -27.47
C TYR A 395 -18.66 12.28 -26.01
N PHE A 396 -18.20 13.47 -25.57
CA PHE A 396 -17.78 13.67 -24.19
C PHE A 396 -18.96 13.66 -23.21
N LEU A 397 -20.08 14.30 -23.57
CA LEU A 397 -21.29 14.30 -22.74
C LEU A 397 -21.77 12.87 -22.47
N HIS A 398 -21.84 12.02 -23.50
CA HIS A 398 -22.25 10.62 -23.32
C HIS A 398 -21.23 9.79 -22.54
N ASN A 399 -19.93 9.91 -22.80
CA ASN A 399 -18.93 9.18 -21.99
C ASN A 399 -18.92 9.66 -20.52
N SER A 400 -19.26 10.92 -20.24
CA SER A 400 -19.31 11.48 -18.87
C SER A 400 -20.48 10.96 -18.01
N SER A 401 -21.54 10.42 -18.63
CA SER A 401 -22.67 9.81 -17.92
C SER A 401 -22.44 8.34 -17.55
N ILE A 402 -21.35 7.71 -18.02
CA ILE A 402 -20.92 6.36 -17.64
C ILE A 402 -20.40 6.37 -16.18
N ARG A 403 -21.34 6.34 -15.24
CA ARG A 403 -21.07 6.32 -13.79
C ARG A 403 -21.09 4.88 -13.26
N LYS A 404 -20.21 4.61 -12.28
CA LYS A 404 -20.09 3.33 -11.56
C LYS A 404 -21.46 2.71 -11.19
N ALA A 405 -21.54 1.37 -11.25
CA ALA A 405 -22.67 0.57 -10.77
C ALA A 405 -22.46 0.10 -9.31
N GLY A 406 -23.53 -0.39 -8.67
CA GLY A 406 -23.49 -0.94 -7.32
C GLY A 406 -22.72 -2.26 -7.20
N VAL A 407 -22.91 -2.95 -6.07
CA VAL A 407 -22.37 -4.30 -5.87
C VAL A 407 -23.05 -5.28 -6.84
N LEU A 408 -22.28 -6.20 -7.43
CA LEU A 408 -22.75 -7.24 -8.35
C LEU A 408 -23.55 -8.33 -7.61
N GLN A 409 -24.77 -8.00 -7.20
CA GLN A 409 -25.78 -8.94 -6.68
C GLN A 409 -27.06 -8.94 -7.52
N ASP A 410 -27.35 -7.84 -8.22
CA ASP A 410 -28.45 -7.70 -9.18
C ASP A 410 -27.95 -6.89 -10.39
N THR A 411 -28.12 -7.42 -11.61
CA THR A 411 -27.73 -6.72 -12.85
C THR A 411 -28.83 -5.81 -13.36
N SER A 412 -30.09 -5.98 -12.93
CA SER A 412 -31.26 -5.33 -13.55
C SER A 412 -31.15 -3.80 -13.58
N GLN A 413 -30.62 -3.20 -12.51
CA GLN A 413 -30.37 -1.76 -12.39
C GLN A 413 -29.19 -1.28 -13.26
N ILE A 414 -28.23 -2.16 -13.57
CA ILE A 414 -27.10 -1.88 -14.44
C ILE A 414 -27.55 -1.96 -15.89
N ASP A 415 -28.28 -3.01 -16.24
CA ASP A 415 -28.82 -3.29 -17.56
C ASP A 415 -29.83 -2.20 -17.97
N ALA A 416 -30.70 -1.75 -17.04
CA ALA A 416 -31.59 -0.61 -17.24
C ALA A 416 -30.83 0.70 -17.50
N ARG A 417 -29.80 1.01 -16.70
CA ARG A 417 -28.98 2.23 -16.88
C ARG A 417 -28.14 2.18 -18.16
N LEU A 418 -27.72 1.00 -18.61
CA LEU A 418 -27.07 0.81 -19.91
C LEU A 418 -28.07 1.03 -21.06
N ALA A 419 -29.30 0.51 -20.94
CA ALA A 419 -30.36 0.78 -21.91
C ALA A 419 -30.71 2.27 -22.00
N GLU A 420 -30.87 2.97 -20.86
CA GLU A 420 -31.03 4.44 -20.81
C GLU A 420 -29.88 5.18 -21.50
N TRP A 421 -28.63 4.75 -21.26
CA TRP A 421 -27.45 5.34 -21.88
C TRP A 421 -27.43 5.18 -23.40
N LEU A 422 -27.80 3.99 -23.90
CA LEU A 422 -27.88 3.69 -25.33
C LEU A 422 -29.05 4.42 -26.00
N LEU A 423 -30.19 4.57 -25.31
CA LEU A 423 -31.35 5.35 -25.79
C LEU A 423 -31.09 6.86 -25.79
N ALA A 424 -30.15 7.35 -24.99
CA ALA A 424 -29.71 8.75 -25.00
C ALA A 424 -28.70 9.06 -26.13
N CYS A 425 -27.96 8.05 -26.60
CA CYS A 425 -26.92 8.25 -27.62
C CYS A 425 -27.49 8.84 -28.93
N PRO A 426 -26.76 9.76 -29.59
CA PRO A 426 -27.24 10.36 -30.84
C PRO A 426 -27.27 9.36 -31.99
N ASP A 427 -28.29 9.47 -32.84
CA ASP A 427 -28.39 8.71 -34.08
C ASP A 427 -27.28 9.04 -35.09
N GLY A 428 -26.75 8.02 -35.74
CA GLY A 428 -25.85 8.14 -36.89
C GLY A 428 -24.67 7.16 -36.89
N ASP A 429 -24.04 7.02 -38.05
CA ASP A 429 -22.91 6.12 -38.29
C ASP A 429 -21.56 6.87 -38.40
N GLY A 430 -21.50 8.10 -37.89
CA GLY A 430 -20.26 8.88 -37.76
C GLY A 430 -19.28 8.22 -36.80
N PHE A 431 -17.97 8.44 -37.00
CA PHE A 431 -16.91 7.75 -36.26
C PHE A 431 -17.10 7.79 -34.73
N TYR A 432 -17.47 8.95 -34.16
CA TYR A 432 -17.64 9.08 -32.71
C TYR A 432 -18.91 8.40 -32.19
N MET A 433 -19.96 8.26 -33.00
CA MET A 433 -21.14 7.45 -32.65
C MET A 433 -20.81 5.96 -32.71
N LEU A 434 -19.98 5.54 -33.67
CA LEU A 434 -19.42 4.18 -33.68
C LEU A 434 -18.49 3.94 -32.47
N GLN A 435 -17.75 4.94 -31.96
CA GLN A 435 -17.00 4.81 -30.70
C GLN A 435 -17.93 4.69 -29.47
N LEU A 436 -19.05 5.42 -29.41
CA LEU A 436 -20.04 5.25 -28.33
C LEU A 436 -20.64 3.83 -28.34
N ARG A 437 -21.04 3.33 -29.52
CA ARG A 437 -21.48 1.94 -29.71
C ARG A 437 -20.38 0.94 -29.32
N LEU A 438 -19.10 1.24 -29.62
CA LEU A 438 -17.97 0.40 -29.22
C LEU A 438 -17.85 0.33 -27.69
N HIS A 439 -17.85 1.47 -26.98
CA HIS A 439 -17.74 1.53 -25.53
C HIS A 439 -18.89 0.79 -24.83
N TYR A 440 -20.13 0.99 -25.28
CA TYR A 440 -21.30 0.26 -24.78
C TYR A 440 -21.13 -1.26 -24.84
N ASN A 441 -20.76 -1.79 -26.01
CA ASN A 441 -20.66 -3.23 -26.19
C ASN A 441 -19.41 -3.84 -25.51
N ILE A 442 -18.34 -3.06 -25.26
CA ILE A 442 -17.23 -3.48 -24.37
C ILE A 442 -17.76 -3.67 -22.94
N ILE A 443 -18.45 -2.67 -22.40
CA ILE A 443 -18.98 -2.69 -21.02
C ILE A 443 -19.98 -3.84 -20.85
N LEU A 444 -20.93 -3.99 -21.77
CA LEU A 444 -21.94 -5.05 -21.75
C LEU A 444 -21.31 -6.45 -21.80
N LEU A 445 -20.32 -6.67 -22.69
CA LEU A 445 -19.61 -7.94 -22.82
C LEU A 445 -18.81 -8.28 -21.57
N GLN A 446 -18.12 -7.32 -20.96
CA GLN A 446 -17.34 -7.56 -19.75
C GLN A 446 -18.21 -7.72 -18.49
N LEU A 447 -19.35 -7.02 -18.41
CA LEU A 447 -20.32 -7.16 -17.33
C LEU A 447 -20.88 -8.58 -17.26
N HIS A 448 -21.50 -9.07 -18.33
CA HIS A 448 -22.13 -10.40 -18.33
C HIS A 448 -21.11 -11.54 -18.27
N ARG A 449 -19.84 -11.32 -18.64
CA ARG A 449 -18.74 -12.27 -18.36
C ARG A 449 -18.49 -12.48 -16.89
N ALA A 450 -18.37 -11.40 -16.12
CA ALA A 450 -18.19 -11.50 -14.67
C ALA A 450 -19.40 -12.19 -14.02
N VAL A 451 -20.62 -11.93 -14.51
CA VAL A 451 -21.85 -12.60 -14.05
C VAL A 451 -21.83 -14.11 -14.37
N ILE A 452 -21.40 -14.51 -15.56
CA ILE A 452 -21.23 -15.93 -15.95
C ILE A 452 -20.19 -16.63 -15.06
N GLN A 453 -19.12 -15.92 -14.66
CA GLN A 453 -18.09 -16.46 -13.77
C GLN A 453 -18.52 -16.58 -12.29
N GLN A 454 -19.52 -15.80 -11.85
CA GLN A 454 -19.91 -15.68 -10.45
C GLN A 454 -21.24 -16.37 -10.09
N SER A 455 -22.08 -16.70 -11.07
CA SER A 455 -23.45 -17.21 -10.81
C SER A 455 -23.61 -18.70 -11.12
N HIS A 456 -24.25 -19.43 -10.20
CA HIS A 456 -24.23 -20.90 -10.23
C HIS A 456 -25.30 -21.58 -11.11
N GLU A 457 -26.39 -20.89 -11.52
CA GLU A 457 -27.32 -21.44 -12.53
C GLU A 457 -28.31 -20.42 -13.13
N VAL A 458 -29.00 -19.62 -12.30
CA VAL A 458 -30.27 -18.95 -12.69
C VAL A 458 -30.17 -17.97 -13.88
N ASN A 459 -29.13 -17.11 -13.95
CA ASN A 459 -29.03 -16.04 -14.96
C ASN A 459 -28.06 -16.35 -16.12
N HIS A 460 -27.58 -17.60 -16.23
CA HIS A 460 -26.49 -17.95 -17.15
C HIS A 460 -26.90 -17.90 -18.64
N HIS A 461 -28.14 -18.24 -19.00
CA HIS A 461 -28.58 -18.24 -20.41
C HIS A 461 -28.63 -16.83 -21.00
N GLN A 462 -29.39 -15.94 -20.36
CA GLN A 462 -29.56 -14.55 -20.78
C GLN A 462 -28.22 -13.80 -20.84
N SER A 463 -27.34 -14.00 -19.85
CA SER A 463 -26.00 -13.39 -19.84
C SER A 463 -25.14 -13.86 -21.01
N LEU A 464 -25.24 -15.14 -21.40
CA LEU A 464 -24.52 -15.69 -22.56
C LEU A 464 -25.05 -15.15 -23.90
N GLU A 465 -26.37 -14.99 -24.04
CA GLU A 465 -26.98 -14.36 -25.22
C GLU A 465 -26.56 -12.89 -25.36
N LEU A 466 -26.55 -12.13 -24.26
CA LEU A 466 -26.08 -10.74 -24.24
C LEU A 466 -24.59 -10.63 -24.58
N CYS A 467 -23.74 -11.55 -24.09
CA CYS A 467 -22.34 -11.61 -24.49
C CYS A 467 -22.16 -11.91 -25.99
N ASN A 468 -22.94 -12.85 -26.55
CA ASN A 468 -22.87 -13.18 -27.96
C ASN A 468 -23.29 -11.99 -28.84
N SER A 469 -24.41 -11.34 -28.51
CA SER A 469 -24.91 -10.16 -29.21
C SER A 469 -23.91 -8.99 -29.15
N ALA A 470 -23.35 -8.71 -27.96
CA ALA A 470 -22.33 -7.69 -27.77
C ALA A 470 -21.06 -7.98 -28.60
N ALA A 471 -20.60 -9.23 -28.64
CA ALA A 471 -19.42 -9.62 -29.42
C ALA A 471 -19.63 -9.46 -30.94
N GLU A 472 -20.80 -9.83 -31.47
CA GLU A 472 -21.13 -9.64 -32.89
C GLU A 472 -21.32 -8.15 -33.24
N SER A 473 -21.93 -7.37 -32.34
CA SER A 473 -22.06 -5.92 -32.43
C SER A 473 -20.70 -5.19 -32.45
N LEU A 474 -19.72 -5.65 -31.65
CA LEU A 474 -18.34 -5.15 -31.69
C LEU A 474 -17.65 -5.45 -33.03
N VAL A 475 -17.80 -6.67 -33.58
CA VAL A 475 -17.26 -7.01 -34.91
C VAL A 475 -17.87 -6.12 -36.00
N SER A 476 -19.18 -5.92 -35.98
CA SER A 476 -19.90 -5.06 -36.92
C SER A 476 -19.41 -3.60 -36.83
N THR A 477 -19.35 -3.06 -35.61
CA THR A 477 -18.90 -1.68 -35.34
C THR A 477 -17.45 -1.46 -35.78
N LEU A 478 -16.54 -2.36 -35.43
CA LEU A 478 -15.14 -2.28 -35.86
C LEU A 478 -15.00 -2.47 -37.38
N SER A 479 -15.84 -3.28 -38.02
CA SER A 479 -15.86 -3.44 -39.48
C SER A 479 -16.30 -2.16 -40.19
N ALA A 480 -17.29 -1.43 -39.66
CA ALA A 480 -17.69 -0.12 -40.17
C ALA A 480 -16.60 0.94 -40.00
N ILE A 481 -15.89 0.93 -38.86
CA ILE A 481 -14.73 1.80 -38.60
C ILE A 481 -13.55 1.47 -39.54
N CYS A 482 -13.33 0.19 -39.86
CA CYS A 482 -12.37 -0.24 -40.89
C CYS A 482 -12.79 0.20 -42.30
N TYR A 483 -14.07 0.04 -42.66
CA TYR A 483 -14.60 0.41 -43.97
C TYR A 483 -14.46 1.92 -44.27
N THR A 484 -14.68 2.76 -43.26
CA THR A 484 -14.44 4.22 -43.33
C THR A 484 -12.95 4.60 -43.26
N GLY A 485 -12.05 3.64 -43.08
CA GLY A 485 -10.61 3.85 -42.88
C GLY A 485 -10.25 4.54 -41.56
N ALA A 486 -11.23 4.77 -40.68
CA ALA A 486 -11.10 5.53 -39.45
C ALA A 486 -10.48 4.72 -38.29
N ILE A 487 -10.17 3.43 -38.49
CA ILE A 487 -9.51 2.53 -37.52
C ILE A 487 -8.22 3.11 -36.91
N ARG A 488 -7.53 4.00 -37.64
CA ARG A 488 -6.36 4.74 -37.16
C ARG A 488 -6.66 5.72 -36.02
N ARG A 489 -7.89 6.25 -35.95
CA ARG A 489 -8.35 7.20 -34.91
C ARG A 489 -8.78 6.48 -33.63
N CYS A 490 -8.88 5.15 -33.64
CA CYS A 490 -9.20 4.39 -32.44
C CYS A 490 -8.08 4.52 -31.40
N TYR A 491 -8.47 5.00 -30.22
CA TYR A 491 -7.68 4.89 -29.00
C TYR A 491 -7.55 3.40 -28.59
N PHE A 492 -6.90 3.09 -27.46
CA PHE A 492 -6.66 1.70 -27.05
C PHE A 492 -7.96 0.87 -26.89
N THR A 493 -9.12 1.51 -26.71
CA THR A 493 -10.44 0.85 -26.70
C THR A 493 -10.75 0.04 -27.95
N GLY A 494 -10.19 0.39 -29.11
CA GLY A 494 -10.26 -0.44 -30.32
C GLY A 494 -9.56 -1.79 -30.13
N LEU A 495 -8.40 -1.79 -29.47
CA LEU A 495 -7.67 -3.01 -29.11
C LEU A 495 -8.42 -3.78 -28.01
N THR A 496 -8.93 -3.10 -26.99
CA THR A 496 -9.78 -3.68 -25.92
C THR A 496 -10.96 -4.46 -26.50
N ALA A 497 -11.68 -3.87 -27.47
CA ALA A 497 -12.81 -4.49 -28.13
C ALA A 497 -12.41 -5.76 -28.92
N ILE A 498 -11.41 -5.66 -29.81
CA ILE A 498 -11.04 -6.81 -30.66
C ILE A 498 -10.36 -7.94 -29.86
N MET A 499 -9.67 -7.61 -28.76
CA MET A 499 -9.22 -8.59 -27.76
C MET A 499 -10.41 -9.27 -27.09
N ALA A 500 -11.38 -8.50 -26.58
CA ALA A 500 -12.56 -9.05 -25.91
C ALA A 500 -13.32 -10.02 -26.81
N VAL A 501 -13.60 -9.64 -28.06
CA VAL A 501 -14.24 -10.49 -29.07
C VAL A 501 -13.43 -11.76 -29.36
N GLY A 502 -12.12 -11.64 -29.59
CA GLY A 502 -11.24 -12.79 -29.88
C GLY A 502 -11.27 -13.83 -28.76
N ILE A 503 -11.25 -13.38 -27.50
CA ILE A 503 -11.38 -14.27 -26.34
C ILE A 503 -12.76 -14.94 -26.33
N HIS A 504 -13.83 -14.19 -26.63
CA HIS A 504 -15.21 -14.70 -26.64
C HIS A 504 -15.36 -15.93 -27.54
N PHE A 505 -14.96 -15.77 -28.79
CA PHE A 505 -15.10 -16.82 -29.79
C PHE A 505 -14.09 -17.96 -29.57
N SER A 506 -12.94 -17.68 -28.95
CA SER A 506 -12.00 -18.74 -28.54
C SER A 506 -12.56 -19.65 -27.45
N GLY A 507 -13.26 -19.10 -26.44
CA GLY A 507 -13.93 -19.89 -25.40
C GLY A 507 -15.14 -20.64 -25.94
N ALA A 508 -15.96 -20.00 -26.77
CA ALA A 508 -17.09 -20.65 -27.44
C ALA A 508 -16.65 -21.82 -28.34
N LEU A 509 -15.50 -21.71 -29.01
CA LEU A 509 -14.91 -22.76 -29.83
C LEU A 509 -14.47 -23.98 -29.00
N ARG A 510 -13.86 -23.77 -27.82
CA ARG A 510 -13.50 -24.86 -26.89
C ARG A 510 -14.72 -25.62 -26.41
N LEU A 511 -15.71 -24.89 -25.88
CA LEU A 511 -16.95 -25.46 -25.36
C LEU A 511 -17.74 -26.25 -26.42
N ALA A 512 -17.68 -25.84 -27.69
CA ALA A 512 -18.29 -26.56 -28.80
C ALA A 512 -17.58 -27.89 -29.12
N ILE A 513 -16.25 -27.93 -29.01
CA ILE A 513 -15.40 -29.13 -29.19
C ILE A 513 -15.60 -30.12 -28.02
N GLU A 514 -15.65 -29.61 -26.78
CA GLU A 514 -15.93 -30.41 -25.57
C GLU A 514 -17.32 -31.05 -25.64
N LYS A 515 -18.35 -30.28 -26.05
CA LYS A 515 -19.71 -30.77 -26.30
C LYS A 515 -19.84 -31.57 -27.61
N LYS A 516 -18.74 -31.84 -28.31
CA LYS A 516 -18.65 -32.59 -29.59
C LYS A 516 -19.58 -32.09 -30.70
N SER A 517 -20.02 -30.83 -30.63
CA SER A 517 -21.02 -30.29 -31.56
C SER A 517 -20.34 -29.76 -32.82
N LYS A 518 -20.35 -30.60 -33.88
CA LYS A 518 -19.67 -30.32 -35.16
C LYS A 518 -20.12 -28.99 -35.78
N LEU A 519 -21.43 -28.71 -35.76
CA LEU A 519 -22.00 -27.48 -36.33
C LEU A 519 -21.62 -26.23 -35.52
N LEU A 520 -21.74 -26.27 -34.18
CA LEU A 520 -21.37 -25.14 -33.32
C LEU A 520 -19.86 -24.86 -33.39
N THR A 521 -19.05 -25.91 -33.53
CA THR A 521 -17.58 -25.80 -33.68
C THR A 521 -17.22 -25.04 -34.97
N LEU A 522 -17.83 -25.39 -36.10
CA LEU A 522 -17.62 -24.70 -37.38
C LEU A 522 -18.10 -23.24 -37.34
N GLN A 523 -19.22 -22.96 -36.67
CA GLN A 523 -19.73 -21.59 -36.49
C GLN A 523 -18.80 -20.75 -35.59
N ALA A 524 -18.30 -21.31 -34.49
CA ALA A 524 -17.36 -20.64 -33.60
C ALA A 524 -15.99 -20.39 -34.27
N GLN A 525 -15.51 -21.34 -35.08
CA GLN A 525 -14.33 -21.15 -35.93
C GLN A 525 -14.52 -19.94 -36.86
N ALA A 526 -15.61 -19.88 -37.62
CA ALA A 526 -15.85 -18.83 -38.59
C ALA A 526 -15.95 -17.43 -37.92
N ARG A 527 -16.58 -17.35 -36.75
CA ARG A 527 -16.63 -16.13 -35.92
C ARG A 527 -15.24 -15.66 -35.49
N LEU A 528 -14.37 -16.57 -35.04
CA LEU A 528 -13.00 -16.25 -34.64
C LEU A 528 -12.13 -15.82 -35.85
N GLU A 529 -12.23 -16.53 -36.97
CA GLU A 529 -11.53 -16.21 -38.23
C GLU A 529 -11.91 -14.81 -38.77
N GLY A 530 -13.17 -14.41 -38.59
CA GLY A 530 -13.67 -13.07 -38.93
C GLY A 530 -13.01 -11.90 -38.17
N CYS A 531 -12.28 -12.16 -37.09
CA CYS A 531 -11.61 -11.13 -36.30
C CYS A 531 -10.25 -10.70 -36.89
N PHE A 532 -9.55 -11.59 -37.61
CA PHE A 532 -8.21 -11.33 -38.12
C PHE A 532 -8.10 -10.16 -39.13
N PRO A 533 -9.06 -9.92 -40.04
CA PRO A 533 -9.03 -8.77 -40.94
C PRO A 533 -9.03 -7.41 -40.22
N ILE A 534 -9.66 -7.33 -39.04
CA ILE A 534 -9.70 -6.13 -38.20
C ILE A 534 -8.36 -5.95 -37.48
N MET A 535 -7.85 -7.01 -36.83
CA MET A 535 -6.54 -6.98 -36.16
C MET A 535 -5.41 -6.59 -37.13
N LYS A 536 -5.44 -7.12 -38.36
CA LYS A 536 -4.48 -6.81 -39.43
C LYS A 536 -4.52 -5.34 -39.88
N GLN A 537 -5.68 -4.69 -39.85
CA GLN A 537 -5.81 -3.25 -40.15
C GLN A 537 -5.41 -2.35 -38.98
N MET A 538 -5.48 -2.86 -37.75
CA MET A 538 -5.11 -2.14 -36.52
C MET A 538 -3.60 -2.22 -36.21
N ALA A 539 -2.95 -3.32 -36.60
CA ALA A 539 -1.52 -3.59 -36.41
C ALA A 539 -0.53 -2.47 -36.81
N PRO A 540 -0.74 -1.68 -37.89
CA PRO A 540 0.14 -0.56 -38.23
C PRO A 540 0.09 0.62 -37.25
N PHE A 541 -0.90 0.65 -36.35
CA PHE A 541 -1.19 1.74 -35.43
C PHE A 541 -0.92 1.33 -33.98
N TRP A 542 -1.31 0.11 -33.61
CA TRP A 542 -1.12 -0.51 -32.30
C TRP A 542 -0.36 -1.84 -32.47
N SER A 543 0.93 -1.87 -32.11
CA SER A 543 1.82 -3.04 -32.29
C SER A 543 1.28 -4.31 -31.62
N THR A 544 0.67 -4.17 -30.44
CA THR A 544 0.03 -5.26 -29.67
C THR A 544 -1.05 -6.00 -30.46
N ALA A 545 -1.71 -5.38 -31.44
CA ALA A 545 -2.70 -6.06 -32.30
C ALA A 545 -2.06 -7.18 -33.16
N SER A 546 -0.77 -7.06 -33.50
CA SER A 546 -0.02 -8.14 -34.17
C SER A 546 0.22 -9.33 -33.24
N ALA A 547 0.47 -9.08 -31.95
CA ALA A 547 0.67 -10.11 -30.95
C ALA A 547 -0.66 -10.82 -30.62
N ALA A 548 -1.75 -10.05 -30.48
CA ALA A 548 -3.12 -10.56 -30.36
C ALA A 548 -3.51 -11.49 -31.52
N MET A 549 -3.29 -11.05 -32.77
CA MET A 549 -3.58 -11.85 -33.96
C MET A 549 -2.82 -13.18 -33.96
N ARG A 550 -1.53 -13.18 -33.59
CA ARG A 550 -0.71 -14.40 -33.48
C ARG A 550 -1.20 -15.34 -32.36
N LEU A 551 -1.64 -14.80 -31.23
CA LEU A 551 -2.20 -15.57 -30.12
C LEU A 551 -3.50 -16.31 -30.51
N PHE A 552 -4.48 -15.61 -31.07
CA PHE A 552 -5.75 -16.24 -31.47
C PHE A 552 -5.59 -17.20 -32.66
N GLN A 553 -4.66 -16.94 -33.58
CA GLN A 553 -4.29 -17.89 -34.63
C GLN A 553 -3.75 -19.20 -34.03
N HIS A 554 -2.86 -19.11 -33.03
CA HIS A 554 -2.31 -20.30 -32.37
C HIS A 554 -3.39 -21.14 -31.65
N ILE A 555 -4.31 -20.49 -30.94
CA ILE A 555 -5.45 -21.15 -30.29
C ILE A 555 -6.36 -21.84 -31.34
N LEU A 556 -6.63 -21.17 -32.46
CA LEU A 556 -7.42 -21.70 -33.57
C LEU A 556 -6.76 -22.92 -34.23
N ASP A 557 -5.44 -22.90 -34.46
CA ASP A 557 -4.72 -24.02 -35.05
C ASP A 557 -4.68 -25.23 -34.11
N GLY A 558 -4.53 -25.00 -32.79
CA GLY A 558 -4.65 -26.02 -31.75
C GLY A 558 -6.07 -26.59 -31.59
N ALA A 559 -7.12 -25.81 -31.92
CA ALA A 559 -8.49 -26.30 -32.01
C ALA A 559 -8.69 -27.19 -33.24
N LYS A 560 -8.26 -26.73 -34.43
CA LYS A 560 -8.32 -27.49 -35.70
C LYS A 560 -7.61 -28.84 -35.62
N SER A 561 -6.45 -28.90 -34.95
CA SER A 561 -5.73 -30.15 -34.71
C SER A 561 -6.57 -31.15 -33.89
N ARG A 562 -7.17 -30.70 -32.77
CA ARG A 562 -8.05 -31.54 -31.93
C ARG A 562 -9.29 -32.04 -32.68
N MET A 563 -9.92 -31.17 -33.47
CA MET A 563 -11.06 -31.51 -34.33
C MET A 563 -10.69 -32.63 -35.33
N ALA A 564 -9.55 -32.51 -36.01
CA ALA A 564 -9.10 -33.51 -36.97
C ALA A 564 -8.87 -34.89 -36.33
N THR A 565 -8.32 -34.94 -35.11
CA THR A 565 -8.18 -36.21 -34.38
C THR A 565 -9.52 -36.81 -33.94
N GLN A 566 -10.45 -36.00 -33.40
CA GLN A 566 -11.76 -36.49 -32.99
C GLN A 566 -12.58 -37.04 -34.15
N PHE A 567 -12.65 -36.32 -35.28
CA PHE A 567 -13.46 -36.75 -36.42
C PHE A 567 -12.89 -37.97 -37.16
N ALA A 568 -11.57 -38.20 -37.10
CA ALA A 568 -10.96 -39.42 -37.63
C ALA A 568 -11.30 -40.67 -36.79
N VAL A 569 -11.37 -40.54 -35.46
CA VAL A 569 -11.71 -41.67 -34.56
C VAL A 569 -13.17 -42.11 -34.73
N GLU A 570 -14.09 -41.18 -34.94
CA GLU A 570 -15.51 -41.52 -35.18
C GLU A 570 -15.71 -42.28 -36.49
N GLN A 571 -14.98 -41.93 -37.57
CA GLN A 571 -15.05 -42.68 -38.84
C GLN A 571 -14.52 -44.12 -38.72
N GLN A 572 -13.55 -44.39 -37.84
CA GLN A 572 -13.06 -45.76 -37.59
C GLN A 572 -14.02 -46.59 -36.72
N LEU A 573 -14.94 -45.96 -35.98
CA LEU A 573 -15.95 -46.68 -35.21
C LEU A 573 -17.08 -47.19 -36.12
N ASP A 574 -17.57 -46.35 -37.06
CA ASP A 574 -18.57 -46.76 -38.05
C ASP A 574 -18.09 -47.93 -38.95
N GLU A 575 -16.78 -48.00 -39.27
CA GLU A 575 -16.20 -49.10 -40.07
C GLU A 575 -16.04 -50.44 -39.32
N THR A 576 -16.35 -50.51 -38.01
CA THR A 576 -16.12 -51.72 -37.18
C THR A 576 -17.39 -52.43 -36.69
N ILE A 577 -18.56 -52.04 -37.19
CA ILE A 577 -19.86 -52.64 -36.84
C ILE A 577 -20.22 -53.76 -37.84
N ASP A 578 -20.66 -54.91 -37.31
CA ASP A 578 -21.02 -56.10 -38.10
C ASP A 578 -22.30 -55.86 -38.94
N PRO A 579 -22.36 -56.19 -40.25
CA PRO A 579 -23.49 -55.84 -41.13
C PRO A 579 -24.84 -56.54 -40.85
N GLY A 580 -25.02 -57.16 -39.67
CA GLY A 580 -26.15 -58.02 -39.35
C GLY A 580 -27.42 -57.32 -38.84
N GLU A 581 -27.30 -56.19 -38.14
CA GLU A 581 -28.43 -55.55 -37.45
C GLU A 581 -28.43 -54.01 -37.58
N HIS A 582 -28.93 -53.47 -38.70
CA HIS A 582 -29.56 -52.13 -38.70
C HIS A 582 -30.48 -51.87 -39.91
N ASP A 583 -31.45 -52.75 -40.18
CA ASP A 583 -32.51 -52.51 -41.19
C ASP A 583 -33.60 -51.55 -40.64
N SER A 584 -33.18 -50.44 -40.03
CA SER A 584 -34.03 -49.33 -39.62
C SER A 584 -33.24 -48.03 -39.48
N VAL A 585 -33.90 -46.92 -39.83
CA VAL A 585 -33.43 -45.52 -39.69
C VAL A 585 -32.27 -45.11 -40.63
N ASN A 586 -32.40 -45.41 -41.94
CA ASN A 586 -31.70 -44.64 -42.96
C ASN A 586 -32.36 -43.25 -43.11
N GLN A 587 -32.00 -42.31 -42.22
CA GLN A 587 -32.54 -40.94 -42.20
C GLN A 587 -31.97 -40.08 -43.34
N ASN A 588 -32.51 -40.30 -44.55
CA ASN A 588 -32.26 -39.47 -45.72
C ASN A 588 -32.79 -38.03 -45.51
N TRP A 589 -32.28 -37.07 -46.27
CA TRP A 589 -32.64 -35.63 -46.17
C TRP A 589 -34.16 -35.37 -46.26
N GLU A 590 -34.89 -36.21 -46.98
CA GLU A 590 -36.35 -36.18 -47.11
C GLU A 590 -37.08 -36.26 -45.75
N TYR A 591 -36.52 -36.93 -44.73
CA TYR A 591 -37.10 -36.99 -43.39
C TYR A 591 -37.06 -35.64 -42.66
N ILE A 592 -35.96 -34.90 -42.82
CA ILE A 592 -35.79 -33.56 -42.24
C ILE A 592 -36.72 -32.56 -42.94
N PHE A 593 -36.80 -32.60 -44.27
CA PHE A 593 -37.69 -31.70 -45.00
C PHE A 593 -39.18 -32.02 -44.80
N SER A 594 -39.56 -33.28 -44.61
CA SER A 594 -40.96 -33.65 -44.34
C SER A 594 -41.41 -33.38 -42.90
N THR A 595 -40.50 -33.38 -41.92
CA THR A 595 -40.83 -32.94 -40.54
C THR A 595 -40.92 -31.41 -40.41
N LEU A 596 -40.18 -30.65 -41.23
CA LEU A 596 -40.28 -29.18 -41.27
C LEU A 596 -41.49 -28.64 -42.05
N TYR A 597 -42.14 -29.46 -42.89
CA TYR A 597 -43.31 -29.08 -43.68
C TYR A 597 -44.46 -30.10 -43.57
N PRO A 598 -45.20 -30.13 -42.44
CA PRO A 598 -46.40 -30.95 -42.31
C PRO A 598 -47.52 -30.46 -43.26
N SER A 599 -47.64 -31.13 -44.41
CA SER A 599 -48.72 -30.98 -45.40
C SER A 599 -49.04 -29.54 -45.82
N ALA A 600 -48.16 -28.93 -46.62
CA ALA A 600 -48.57 -27.80 -47.45
C ALA A 600 -49.52 -28.30 -48.55
N THR A 601 -50.75 -27.78 -48.58
CA THR A 601 -51.55 -27.71 -49.82
C THR A 601 -50.81 -26.84 -50.85
N GLU A 602 -51.08 -27.05 -52.14
CA GLU A 602 -50.27 -26.57 -53.26
C GLU A 602 -49.85 -25.07 -53.20
N PRO A 603 -48.61 -24.73 -53.62
CA PRO A 603 -48.08 -23.38 -53.49
C PRO A 603 -48.69 -22.40 -54.50
N LEU A 604 -49.51 -21.48 -54.01
CA LEU A 604 -50.06 -20.37 -54.79
C LEU A 604 -49.01 -19.28 -55.10
N TRP A 605 -48.17 -19.51 -56.12
CA TRP A 605 -47.39 -18.45 -56.77
C TRP A 605 -48.28 -17.62 -57.73
N ALA A 606 -49.35 -17.02 -57.22
CA ALA A 606 -50.32 -16.28 -58.03
C ALA A 606 -50.81 -14.98 -57.36
N PHE A 607 -50.05 -13.89 -57.57
CA PHE A 607 -50.67 -12.57 -57.66
C PHE A 607 -51.45 -12.48 -58.98
N PRO A 608 -52.73 -12.10 -58.92
CA PRO A 608 -53.21 -10.96 -59.69
C PRO A 608 -53.48 -9.75 -58.76
N ALA A 609 -53.73 -8.60 -59.36
CA ALA A 609 -53.74 -7.31 -58.68
C ALA A 609 -55.10 -6.92 -58.05
N ALA A 610 -55.02 -5.85 -57.25
CA ALA A 610 -56.08 -4.91 -56.86
C ALA A 610 -57.01 -5.28 -55.68
N GLY A 611 -57.47 -4.22 -54.99
CA GLY A 611 -58.61 -4.26 -54.06
C GLY A 611 -58.27 -3.81 -52.63
N PRO A 612 -58.90 -2.73 -52.10
CA PRO A 612 -58.93 -2.42 -50.66
C PRO A 612 -60.19 -3.01 -49.99
N GLU A 613 -60.26 -3.02 -48.65
CA GLU A 613 -61.26 -2.25 -47.87
C GLU A 613 -61.23 -2.53 -46.33
N PHE A 614 -61.99 -1.69 -45.63
CA PHE A 614 -62.11 -1.43 -44.18
C PHE A 614 -62.50 -2.58 -43.22
N GLY A 615 -62.30 -2.35 -41.91
CA GLY A 615 -62.99 -3.05 -40.81
C GLY A 615 -62.13 -3.25 -39.54
N THR A 616 -61.89 -2.27 -38.66
CA THR A 616 -62.73 -1.72 -37.57
C THR A 616 -63.05 -2.65 -36.36
N GLU A 617 -62.50 -2.26 -35.21
CA GLU A 617 -63.12 -2.26 -33.85
C GLU A 617 -63.47 -3.56 -33.06
N SER A 618 -62.74 -3.70 -31.93
CA SER A 618 -63.25 -3.74 -30.54
C SER A 618 -63.55 -5.07 -29.80
N ASP A 619 -63.45 -4.98 -28.46
CA ASP A 619 -64.16 -5.72 -27.39
C ASP A 619 -64.13 -7.27 -27.41
N ARG A 620 -63.56 -7.98 -26.42
CA ARG A 620 -63.94 -7.93 -24.99
C ARG A 620 -63.04 -8.74 -24.03
N SER A 621 -63.34 -8.61 -22.74
CA SER A 621 -62.68 -9.18 -21.56
C SER A 621 -63.40 -10.42 -20.96
N ALA A 622 -62.82 -10.96 -19.86
CA ALA A 622 -63.41 -11.92 -18.90
C ALA A 622 -63.42 -13.43 -19.32
N ASP A 623 -63.32 -14.42 -18.42
CA ASP A 623 -63.13 -14.41 -16.96
C ASP A 623 -62.62 -15.76 -16.37
N LEU A 624 -62.25 -15.78 -15.08
CA LEU A 624 -62.22 -16.90 -14.09
C LEU A 624 -61.69 -18.31 -14.51
N ALA A 625 -60.62 -18.89 -13.92
CA ALA A 625 -60.32 -19.25 -12.52
C ALA A 625 -61.02 -20.51 -11.93
N ARG A 626 -60.22 -21.50 -11.47
CA ARG A 626 -60.51 -22.57 -10.47
C ARG A 626 -59.18 -23.31 -10.12
N LEU A 627 -58.74 -23.37 -8.85
CA LEU A 627 -59.02 -24.37 -7.79
C LEU A 627 -58.46 -25.79 -8.07
N ALA A 628 -57.83 -26.56 -7.14
CA ALA A 628 -57.32 -26.31 -5.77
C ALA A 628 -56.43 -27.54 -5.32
N PRO A 629 -56.06 -27.79 -4.03
CA PRO A 629 -54.74 -28.38 -3.70
C PRO A 629 -54.76 -29.68 -2.85
N ASP A 630 -53.56 -30.15 -2.46
CA ASP A 630 -53.24 -30.88 -1.21
C ASP A 630 -51.69 -30.91 -1.00
N HIS A 631 -51.04 -31.26 0.12
CA HIS A 631 -51.46 -31.72 1.46
C HIS A 631 -50.43 -31.33 2.56
N ILE A 632 -50.90 -31.07 3.79
CA ILE A 632 -50.38 -31.34 5.17
C ILE A 632 -48.90 -31.84 5.30
N ALA A 633 -48.04 -31.30 6.18
CA ALA A 633 -48.19 -31.27 7.65
C ALA A 633 -47.51 -30.11 8.42
N LEU A 634 -48.00 -29.86 9.64
CA LEU A 634 -47.56 -28.85 10.63
C LEU A 634 -46.79 -29.48 11.80
N LEU A 635 -46.07 -28.63 12.56
CA LEU A 635 -46.16 -28.60 14.04
C LEU A 635 -45.62 -27.26 14.59
N GLU A 636 -46.47 -26.51 15.28
CA GLU A 636 -46.18 -25.24 15.97
C GLU A 636 -46.01 -25.46 17.49
N TYR A 637 -45.50 -24.47 18.25
CA TYR A 637 -46.06 -24.05 19.56
C TYR A 637 -45.44 -22.74 20.14
N ASP A 638 -46.13 -21.63 19.89
CA ASP A 638 -46.50 -20.47 20.73
C ASP A 638 -45.68 -19.95 21.96
N ASP A 639 -45.47 -18.61 21.93
CA ASP A 639 -45.86 -17.57 22.92
C ASP A 639 -44.99 -17.00 24.10
N TYR A 640 -45.29 -15.70 24.38
CA TYR A 640 -44.96 -14.80 25.52
C TYR A 640 -43.48 -14.32 25.69
N VAL A 641 -43.12 -13.03 25.80
CA VAL A 641 -43.60 -11.90 26.66
C VAL A 641 -43.23 -10.52 26.04
N GLU A 642 -43.79 -9.41 26.56
CA GLU A 642 -43.59 -8.01 26.14
C GLU A 642 -42.32 -7.29 26.69
N ASP A 643 -41.94 -6.20 26.01
CA ASP A 643 -41.35 -4.93 26.50
C ASP A 643 -39.99 -4.89 27.26
N SER A 644 -38.90 -4.50 26.57
CA SER A 644 -37.89 -3.57 27.14
C SER A 644 -36.92 -2.93 26.11
N GLN A 645 -36.71 -1.62 26.28
CA GLN A 645 -35.55 -0.73 26.00
C GLN A 645 -34.35 -1.17 25.08
N PRO A 646 -33.71 -0.24 24.35
CA PRO A 646 -32.67 -0.55 23.36
C PRO A 646 -31.36 -1.10 23.94
N GLU A 647 -30.71 -1.94 23.13
CA GLU A 647 -29.47 -2.66 23.46
C GLU A 647 -28.24 -1.73 23.59
N LYS A 648 -27.22 -2.19 24.33
CA LYS A 648 -26.01 -1.43 24.68
C LYS A 648 -24.74 -2.11 24.16
N TYR A 649 -23.90 -1.34 23.47
CA TYR A 649 -22.59 -1.76 22.98
C TYR A 649 -21.52 -1.64 24.08
N ASN A 650 -20.49 -2.50 24.09
CA ASN A 650 -19.59 -2.69 25.25
C ASN A 650 -18.11 -2.72 24.85
N VAL A 651 -17.28 -1.84 25.44
CA VAL A 651 -15.82 -1.83 25.25
C VAL A 651 -15.13 -2.47 26.46
N LYS A 652 -14.21 -3.42 26.27
CA LYS A 652 -13.56 -4.09 27.41
C LYS A 652 -12.13 -4.53 27.11
N HIS A 653 -11.43 -4.80 28.20
CA HIS A 653 -10.05 -5.28 28.34
C HIS A 653 -8.97 -4.24 28.07
N LEU A 654 -8.23 -3.98 29.15
CA LEU A 654 -7.00 -3.19 29.32
C LEU A 654 -6.16 -3.86 30.40
N ALA A 655 -4.83 -3.71 30.35
CA ALA A 655 -3.90 -4.37 31.28
C ALA A 655 -2.52 -3.67 31.46
N ASP A 656 -2.44 -2.35 31.33
CA ASP A 656 -1.42 -1.50 31.99
C ASP A 656 -1.88 -0.03 31.91
N PHE A 657 -1.86 0.64 33.06
CA PHE A 657 -1.86 2.09 33.33
C PHE A 657 -2.59 3.12 32.46
N GLY A 658 -2.32 3.18 31.15
CA GLY A 658 -2.54 4.37 30.33
C GLY A 658 -3.98 4.91 30.40
N TRP A 659 -4.96 4.01 30.35
CA TRP A 659 -6.39 4.34 30.26
C TRP A 659 -7.01 4.82 31.57
N LEU A 660 -6.61 4.22 32.71
CA LEU A 660 -7.07 4.66 34.02
C LEU A 660 -6.58 6.08 34.31
N ALA A 661 -5.30 6.33 34.04
CA ALA A 661 -4.67 7.60 34.32
C ALA A 661 -5.23 8.76 33.46
N THR A 662 -5.46 8.58 32.15
CA THR A 662 -5.94 9.68 31.27
C THR A 662 -7.34 10.25 31.61
N ALA A 663 -7.99 9.75 32.66
CA ALA A 663 -9.34 10.10 33.06
C ALA A 663 -9.48 11.47 33.80
N GLU A 664 -8.89 12.56 33.27
CA GLU A 664 -9.31 13.96 33.46
C GLU A 664 -8.45 14.91 32.56
N ARG A 665 -8.79 16.19 32.30
CA ARG A 665 -9.66 17.15 33.00
C ARG A 665 -10.55 18.00 32.07
N PRO A 666 -11.70 18.50 32.55
CA PRO A 666 -12.31 19.72 32.02
C PRO A 666 -11.44 20.97 32.21
N GLY A 667 -11.71 22.00 31.41
CA GLY A 667 -11.45 23.39 31.83
C GLY A 667 -9.99 23.89 31.81
N ILE A 668 -9.24 23.69 30.74
CA ILE A 668 -8.09 24.56 30.41
C ILE A 668 -8.21 25.05 28.96
N PRO A 669 -8.37 26.37 28.70
CA PRO A 669 -8.50 26.89 27.34
C PRO A 669 -7.20 26.85 26.52
N ASN A 670 -7.35 26.60 25.21
CA ASN A 670 -6.47 27.22 24.21
C ASN A 670 -6.58 28.75 24.39
N PRO A 671 -5.48 29.54 24.45
CA PRO A 671 -5.52 30.95 24.87
C PRO A 671 -6.20 31.93 23.88
N ARG A 672 -7.52 31.81 23.76
CA ARG A 672 -8.51 32.81 23.32
C ARG A 672 -9.86 32.44 23.95
N THR A 673 -10.46 33.40 24.65
CA THR A 673 -11.77 33.35 25.34
C THR A 673 -11.95 32.32 26.48
N ALA A 674 -12.77 32.70 27.44
CA ALA A 674 -13.28 31.94 28.60
C ALA A 674 -14.79 32.27 28.70
N VAL A 675 -15.67 31.55 29.41
CA VAL A 675 -15.60 30.86 30.71
C VAL A 675 -16.59 29.66 30.66
N GLY A 676 -16.54 28.69 31.59
CA GLY A 676 -17.71 27.87 31.88
C GLY A 676 -17.47 26.39 32.23
N ASN A 677 -17.69 26.06 33.51
CA ASN A 677 -18.07 24.74 34.06
C ASN A 677 -17.14 23.51 33.85
N ASN A 678 -17.40 22.47 34.65
CA ASN A 678 -16.55 21.28 34.79
C ASN A 678 -17.40 20.01 34.85
N GLU A 679 -17.12 19.04 33.99
CA GLU A 679 -17.29 17.59 34.22
C GLU A 679 -16.53 16.81 33.12
N ALA A 680 -16.64 15.49 33.10
CA ALA A 680 -15.54 14.60 33.50
C ALA A 680 -15.03 13.69 32.36
N ALA A 681 -14.16 12.72 32.67
CA ALA A 681 -13.65 11.79 31.67
C ALA A 681 -14.69 10.77 31.16
N SER A 682 -15.81 10.62 31.87
CA SER A 682 -17.04 9.98 31.37
C SER A 682 -17.62 10.68 30.12
N ASP A 683 -17.33 11.96 29.96
CA ASP A 683 -18.06 12.84 29.04
C ASP A 683 -17.40 12.85 27.65
N LEU A 684 -16.17 12.32 27.55
CA LEU A 684 -15.53 11.99 26.28
C LEU A 684 -16.09 10.71 25.66
N LEU A 685 -16.63 9.78 26.46
CA LEU A 685 -17.12 8.48 26.01
C LEU A 685 -18.49 8.17 26.64
N THR A 686 -19.52 8.83 26.12
CA THR A 686 -20.91 8.60 26.51
C THR A 686 -21.36 7.19 26.13
N ASN A 687 -22.14 6.54 27.00
CA ASN A 687 -22.71 5.20 26.77
C ASN A 687 -21.67 4.10 26.44
N VAL A 688 -20.53 4.08 27.15
CA VAL A 688 -19.49 3.05 27.04
C VAL A 688 -19.37 2.26 28.35
N ASP A 689 -19.60 0.94 28.31
CA ASP A 689 -19.12 0.01 29.35
C ASP A 689 -17.59 -0.09 29.29
N ILE A 690 -16.93 -0.30 30.43
CA ILE A 690 -15.46 -0.36 30.57
C ILE A 690 -15.09 -1.42 31.62
N GLN A 691 -14.44 -2.50 31.20
CA GLN A 691 -13.88 -3.50 32.11
C GLN A 691 -12.38 -3.72 31.86
N ILE A 692 -11.59 -3.63 32.92
CA ILE A 692 -10.14 -3.87 32.97
C ILE A 692 -9.89 -5.20 33.71
N TYR A 693 -8.90 -5.96 33.25
CA TYR A 693 -8.56 -7.27 33.80
C TYR A 693 -7.06 -7.32 34.10
N GLU A 694 -6.74 -7.39 35.39
CA GLU A 694 -5.36 -7.35 35.91
C GLU A 694 -5.04 -8.70 36.56
N LYS A 695 -3.92 -9.32 36.15
CA LYS A 695 -3.49 -10.63 36.67
C LYS A 695 -2.98 -10.54 38.10
N ASN A 696 -2.49 -9.38 38.50
CA ASN A 696 -1.93 -9.09 39.81
C ASN A 696 -3.05 -8.65 40.79
N ASP A 697 -2.72 -8.50 42.07
CA ASP A 697 -3.65 -8.21 43.17
C ASP A 697 -3.93 -6.72 43.39
N ASP A 698 -3.05 -5.83 42.94
CA ASP A 698 -3.23 -4.38 42.91
C ASP A 698 -2.80 -3.79 41.55
N VAL A 699 -3.06 -2.51 41.33
CA VAL A 699 -2.53 -1.80 40.16
C VAL A 699 -1.02 -1.64 40.30
N GLY A 700 -0.28 -1.82 39.19
CA GLY A 700 1.13 -1.43 39.16
C GLY A 700 1.98 -2.12 38.09
N GLY A 701 1.52 -3.20 37.46
CA GLY A 701 2.23 -3.89 36.38
C GLY A 701 3.72 -4.06 36.65
N THR A 702 4.57 -3.51 35.77
CA THR A 702 6.04 -3.48 35.95
C THR A 702 6.49 -2.96 37.33
N TRP A 703 5.84 -1.90 37.83
CA TRP A 703 6.13 -1.26 39.12
C TRP A 703 5.47 -1.96 40.32
N LEU A 704 4.61 -2.97 40.13
CA LEU A 704 4.19 -3.89 41.18
C LEU A 704 5.14 -5.10 41.24
N GLU A 705 5.40 -5.72 40.08
CA GLU A 705 6.14 -6.99 39.98
C GLU A 705 7.63 -6.86 40.26
N ASN A 706 8.28 -5.75 39.88
CA ASN A 706 9.72 -5.58 40.06
C ASN A 706 10.02 -4.98 41.44
N ARG A 707 10.48 -5.86 42.35
CA ARG A 707 10.76 -5.58 43.77
C ARG A 707 12.21 -5.84 44.20
N TYR A 708 13.11 -6.08 43.25
CA TYR A 708 14.50 -6.39 43.53
C TYR A 708 15.28 -5.23 44.19
N PRO A 709 16.34 -5.49 44.97
CA PRO A 709 17.09 -4.45 45.67
C PRO A 709 17.66 -3.39 44.73
N GLY A 710 17.29 -2.13 44.96
CA GLY A 710 17.73 -1.00 44.14
C GLY A 710 16.88 -0.74 42.89
N CYS A 711 15.73 -1.41 42.70
CA CYS A 711 14.85 -1.18 41.55
C CYS A 711 14.34 0.27 41.50
N ALA A 712 14.78 1.02 40.49
CA ALA A 712 14.46 2.44 40.29
C ALA A 712 14.36 2.79 38.79
N CYS A 713 13.65 3.89 38.48
CA CYS A 713 13.51 4.37 37.11
C CYS A 713 14.82 4.96 36.57
N ASP A 714 15.08 4.83 35.26
CA ASP A 714 16.21 5.48 34.60
C ASP A 714 15.88 6.92 34.15
N ILE A 715 14.60 7.30 34.13
CA ILE A 715 14.08 8.64 33.83
C ILE A 715 13.84 9.42 35.13
N PRO A 716 14.10 10.74 35.16
CA PRO A 716 13.80 11.56 36.34
C PRO A 716 12.31 11.57 36.69
N SER A 717 11.97 11.55 37.97
CA SER A 717 10.60 11.44 38.50
C SER A 717 9.66 12.54 37.99
N VAL A 718 10.17 13.78 37.85
CA VAL A 718 9.41 14.91 37.29
C VAL A 718 9.13 14.83 35.78
N SER A 719 9.73 13.85 35.10
CA SER A 719 9.42 13.47 33.71
C SER A 719 8.72 12.11 33.61
N TYR A 720 8.97 11.18 34.55
CA TYR A 720 8.25 9.91 34.67
C TYR A 720 7.00 10.05 35.54
N GLN A 721 6.13 10.97 35.12
CA GLN A 721 4.83 11.25 35.70
C GLN A 721 3.85 11.61 34.58
N PHE A 722 2.56 11.56 34.87
CA PHE A 722 1.55 12.03 33.93
C PHE A 722 1.54 13.57 33.84
N THR A 723 1.19 14.10 32.67
CA THR A 723 1.31 15.53 32.36
C THR A 723 0.29 16.40 33.09
N TRP A 724 -0.85 15.82 33.45
CA TRP A 724 -2.00 16.45 34.13
C TRP A 724 -1.98 16.20 35.66
N GLU A 725 -1.50 15.05 36.15
CA GLU A 725 -1.25 14.79 37.59
C GLU A 725 0.25 14.75 37.91
N ARG A 726 0.83 15.92 38.13
CA ARG A 726 2.23 16.05 38.56
C ARG A 726 2.33 15.88 40.07
N ASN A 727 3.37 15.19 40.53
CA ASN A 727 3.66 14.98 41.94
C ASN A 727 4.77 15.97 42.39
N PRO A 728 4.47 17.06 43.11
CA PRO A 728 5.51 18.00 43.56
C PRO A 728 6.41 17.42 44.66
N ARG A 729 5.89 16.45 45.44
CA ARG A 729 6.58 15.84 46.59
C ARG A 729 7.33 14.54 46.27
N TRP A 730 7.85 14.35 45.04
CA TRP A 730 8.78 13.25 44.76
C TRP A 730 9.96 13.27 45.75
N SER A 731 10.37 12.11 46.24
CA SER A 731 11.41 11.96 47.25
C SER A 731 12.82 12.11 46.64
N GLN A 732 13.01 11.57 45.43
CA GLN A 732 14.30 11.50 44.74
C GLN A 732 14.20 11.93 43.27
N TYR A 733 15.32 12.39 42.72
CA TYR A 733 15.44 12.79 41.32
C TYR A 733 15.14 11.63 40.37
N TYR A 734 15.63 10.42 40.67
CA TYR A 734 15.17 9.16 40.09
C TYR A 734 14.47 8.34 41.21
N SER A 735 13.15 8.15 41.11
CA SER A 735 12.38 7.46 42.15
C SER A 735 12.49 5.94 42.10
N SER A 736 12.29 5.32 43.26
CA SER A 736 12.23 3.85 43.41
C SER A 736 10.96 3.26 42.80
N SER A 737 11.01 1.97 42.46
CA SER A 737 9.86 1.19 41.97
C SER A 737 8.64 1.30 42.89
N ARG A 738 8.88 1.26 44.21
CA ARG A 738 7.84 1.40 45.23
C ARG A 738 7.18 2.78 45.25
N GLU A 739 7.96 3.85 45.17
CA GLU A 739 7.42 5.21 45.19
C GLU A 739 6.61 5.51 43.93
N ILE A 740 7.03 4.98 42.77
CA ILE A 740 6.29 5.07 41.51
C ILE A 740 4.98 4.28 41.58
N TRP A 741 4.99 3.08 42.17
CA TRP A 741 3.76 2.33 42.46
C TRP A 741 2.82 3.08 43.40
N GLU A 742 3.33 3.66 44.50
CA GLU A 742 2.52 4.44 45.45
C GLU A 742 1.91 5.69 44.78
N TYR A 743 2.62 6.37 43.87
CA TYR A 743 2.07 7.45 43.02
C TYR A 743 0.95 6.96 42.09
N LEU A 744 1.14 5.83 41.41
CA LEU A 744 0.16 5.29 40.45
C LEU A 744 -1.09 4.72 41.16
N ARG A 745 -0.90 4.08 42.32
CA ARG A 745 -2.00 3.64 43.19
C ARG A 745 -2.81 4.82 43.72
N ARG A 746 -2.12 5.90 44.17
CA ARG A 746 -2.77 7.15 44.62
C ARG A 746 -3.67 7.75 43.53
N ILE A 747 -3.30 7.69 42.26
CA ILE A 747 -4.16 8.12 41.14
C ILE A 747 -5.41 7.24 41.05
N VAL A 748 -5.24 5.92 41.05
CA VAL A 748 -6.35 4.95 40.96
C VAL A 748 -7.32 5.06 42.13
N ASP A 749 -6.81 5.35 43.33
CA ASP A 749 -7.61 5.61 44.52
C ASP A 749 -8.33 6.98 44.43
N LYS A 750 -7.60 8.06 44.08
CA LYS A 750 -8.11 9.44 43.97
C LYS A 750 -9.27 9.58 42.98
N TYR A 751 -9.15 8.97 41.81
CA TYR A 751 -10.15 9.03 40.74
C TYR A 751 -11.17 7.86 40.81
N GLN A 752 -11.18 7.10 41.91
CA GLN A 752 -12.12 6.01 42.20
C GLN A 752 -12.18 4.93 41.10
N LEU A 753 -11.03 4.62 40.52
CA LEU A 753 -10.91 3.85 39.28
C LEU A 753 -10.95 2.33 39.46
N ARG A 754 -10.75 1.84 40.70
CA ARG A 754 -10.81 0.41 41.03
C ARG A 754 -12.11 -0.28 40.61
N LYS A 755 -13.22 0.46 40.54
CA LYS A 755 -14.53 -0.05 40.09
C LYS A 755 -14.52 -0.65 38.67
N TYR A 756 -13.57 -0.23 37.82
CA TYR A 756 -13.40 -0.77 36.47
C TYR A 756 -12.45 -1.96 36.42
N VAL A 757 -11.80 -2.38 37.53
CA VAL A 757 -10.69 -3.34 37.52
C VAL A 757 -11.04 -4.63 38.26
N LYS A 758 -10.98 -5.76 37.56
CA LYS A 758 -10.97 -7.10 38.14
C LYS A 758 -9.51 -7.55 38.33
N PHE A 759 -9.03 -7.46 39.58
CA PHE A 759 -7.72 -7.96 40.02
C PHE A 759 -7.71 -9.48 40.16
N ASN A 760 -6.53 -10.09 40.13
CA ASN A 760 -6.31 -11.54 40.11
C ASN A 760 -7.07 -12.25 38.97
N HIS A 761 -7.25 -11.58 37.82
CA HIS A 761 -7.91 -12.15 36.63
C HIS A 761 -6.97 -12.13 35.42
N THR A 762 -6.78 -13.27 34.77
CA THR A 762 -5.89 -13.42 33.61
C THR A 762 -6.69 -13.72 32.35
N VAL A 763 -6.55 -12.89 31.31
CA VAL A 763 -7.06 -13.23 29.97
C VAL A 763 -6.22 -14.38 29.40
N THR A 764 -6.85 -15.50 29.06
CA THR A 764 -6.19 -16.72 28.54
C THR A 764 -6.39 -16.93 27.05
N ASN A 765 -7.38 -16.28 26.43
CA ASN A 765 -7.62 -16.32 24.98
C ASN A 765 -8.36 -15.07 24.48
N ALA A 766 -8.11 -14.67 23.23
CA ALA A 766 -8.94 -13.73 22.49
C ALA A 766 -9.23 -14.21 21.06
N ALA A 767 -10.50 -14.23 20.67
CA ALA A 767 -10.98 -14.64 19.35
C ALA A 767 -11.97 -13.63 18.78
N TRP A 768 -11.69 -13.06 17.60
CA TRP A 768 -12.62 -12.18 16.90
C TRP A 768 -13.80 -12.96 16.30
N ASN A 769 -15.01 -12.43 16.45
CA ASN A 769 -16.20 -12.89 15.76
C ASN A 769 -16.59 -11.89 14.67
N GLU A 770 -16.33 -12.27 13.42
CA GLU A 770 -16.57 -11.40 12.25
C GLU A 770 -18.06 -11.13 11.99
N GLU A 771 -18.97 -12.04 12.32
CA GLU A 771 -20.41 -11.83 12.12
C GLU A 771 -20.94 -10.70 13.01
N GLN A 772 -20.68 -10.78 14.32
CA GLN A 772 -21.15 -9.83 15.33
C GLN A 772 -20.30 -8.55 15.38
N GLY A 773 -19.05 -8.60 14.91
CA GLY A 773 -18.11 -7.49 15.01
C GLY A 773 -17.62 -7.27 16.44
N VAL A 774 -17.32 -8.35 17.18
CA VAL A 774 -16.86 -8.31 18.58
C VAL A 774 -15.75 -9.31 18.86
N TRP A 775 -14.87 -8.99 19.80
CA TRP A 775 -13.96 -9.94 20.43
C TRP A 775 -14.71 -10.80 21.45
N ARG A 776 -14.46 -12.12 21.42
CA ARG A 776 -14.82 -13.10 22.45
C ARG A 776 -13.56 -13.49 23.22
N LEU A 777 -13.63 -13.47 24.54
CA LEU A 777 -12.46 -13.43 25.41
C LEU A 777 -12.62 -14.44 26.54
N ARG A 778 -11.60 -15.26 26.80
CA ARG A 778 -11.61 -16.17 27.95
C ARG A 778 -10.81 -15.57 29.09
N VAL A 779 -11.40 -15.56 30.27
CA VAL A 779 -10.81 -15.00 31.49
C VAL A 779 -10.79 -16.05 32.58
N LYS A 780 -9.60 -16.28 33.13
CA LYS A 780 -9.40 -17.05 34.36
C LYS A 780 -9.50 -16.12 35.57
N ASP A 781 -10.35 -16.46 36.52
CA ASP A 781 -10.60 -15.67 37.73
C ASP A 781 -9.65 -15.98 38.90
N ALA A 782 -9.87 -15.31 40.03
CA ALA A 782 -9.08 -15.45 41.25
C ALA A 782 -9.22 -16.83 41.95
N THR A 783 -10.29 -17.59 41.65
CA THR A 783 -10.45 -18.99 42.11
C THR A 783 -9.73 -19.98 41.19
N GLY A 784 -9.41 -19.54 39.98
CA GLY A 784 -8.84 -20.34 38.91
C GLY A 784 -9.87 -20.95 37.96
N ALA A 785 -11.15 -20.61 38.10
CA ALA A 785 -12.20 -20.94 37.13
C ALA A 785 -12.06 -20.08 35.87
N GLU A 786 -12.49 -20.58 34.71
CA GLU A 786 -12.56 -19.79 33.48
C GLU A 786 -14.01 -19.44 33.12
N PHE A 787 -14.22 -18.21 32.63
CA PHE A 787 -15.47 -17.76 32.02
C PHE A 787 -15.19 -17.00 30.71
N ASP A 788 -16.21 -16.88 29.87
CA ASP A 788 -16.14 -16.13 28.61
C ASP A 788 -16.80 -14.75 28.76
N ASP A 789 -16.20 -13.71 28.15
CA ASP A 789 -16.65 -12.31 28.12
C ASP A 789 -16.52 -11.74 26.68
N THR A 790 -17.12 -10.58 26.39
CA THR A 790 -17.14 -9.99 25.03
C THR A 790 -17.02 -8.47 25.00
N CYS A 791 -16.45 -7.92 23.91
CA CYS A 791 -16.42 -6.48 23.63
C CYS A 791 -16.27 -6.12 22.14
N ASP A 792 -16.75 -4.93 21.76
CA ASP A 792 -16.56 -4.33 20.44
C ASP A 792 -15.08 -3.99 20.16
N VAL A 793 -14.35 -3.52 21.17
CA VAL A 793 -12.95 -3.06 21.08
C VAL A 793 -12.10 -3.66 22.20
N LEU A 794 -10.91 -4.17 21.84
CA LEU A 794 -9.95 -4.84 22.72
C LEU A 794 -8.62 -4.06 22.75
N ILE A 795 -8.21 -3.54 23.91
CA ILE A 795 -6.98 -2.76 24.04
C ILE A 795 -5.96 -3.51 24.90
N ASN A 796 -5.02 -4.20 24.27
CA ASN A 796 -3.98 -4.93 24.98
C ASN A 796 -2.99 -3.97 25.68
N GLY A 797 -3.12 -3.86 27.00
CA GLY A 797 -2.17 -3.13 27.82
C GLY A 797 -0.92 -3.92 28.21
N SER A 798 -0.95 -5.26 28.20
CA SER A 798 -0.28 -6.20 29.14
C SER A 798 1.25 -6.17 29.38
N GLY A 799 1.94 -5.15 28.88
CA GLY A 799 3.37 -4.94 29.04
C GLY A 799 4.21 -5.83 28.12
N HIS A 800 5.44 -5.39 27.85
CA HIS A 800 6.42 -6.21 27.13
C HIS A 800 7.74 -6.45 27.90
N LEU A 801 7.86 -5.91 29.13
CA LEU A 801 9.02 -6.10 30.02
C LEU A 801 8.58 -6.56 31.42
N ASN A 802 7.63 -7.50 31.44
CA ASN A 802 7.10 -8.14 32.65
C ASN A 802 6.92 -9.67 32.47
N ASN A 803 7.03 -10.23 31.26
CA ASN A 803 6.91 -11.66 31.02
C ASN A 803 8.28 -12.33 31.21
N TRP A 804 8.48 -13.13 32.25
CA TRP A 804 9.79 -13.70 32.59
C TRP A 804 9.75 -15.23 32.69
N LYS A 805 10.94 -15.85 32.61
CA LYS A 805 11.15 -17.29 32.81
C LYS A 805 12.51 -17.53 33.44
N TRP A 806 12.68 -18.67 34.10
CA TRP A 806 13.98 -19.11 34.61
C TRP A 806 14.98 -19.28 33.44
N PRO A 807 16.27 -18.95 33.64
CA PRO A 807 17.28 -19.18 32.63
C PRO A 807 17.58 -20.67 32.49
N ASP A 808 17.83 -21.11 31.25
CA ASP A 808 18.23 -22.48 30.95
C ASP A 808 19.68 -22.71 31.42
N ILE A 809 19.81 -23.21 32.65
CA ILE A 809 21.06 -23.51 33.35
C ILE A 809 20.94 -24.92 33.92
N LYS A 810 21.87 -25.80 33.55
CA LYS A 810 21.94 -27.18 34.04
C LYS A 810 21.92 -27.19 35.57
N GLY A 811 20.97 -27.93 36.15
CA GLY A 811 20.85 -28.12 37.59
C GLY A 811 20.32 -26.93 38.40
N LEU A 812 19.87 -25.82 37.79
CA LEU A 812 19.40 -24.61 38.51
C LEU A 812 18.37 -24.90 39.62
N HIS A 813 17.43 -25.81 39.37
CA HIS A 813 16.39 -26.20 40.33
C HIS A 813 16.80 -27.30 41.33
N SER A 814 18.06 -27.73 41.33
CA SER A 814 18.63 -28.61 42.38
C SER A 814 19.18 -27.82 43.58
N PHE A 815 19.44 -26.52 43.40
CA PHE A 815 19.97 -25.64 44.43
C PHE A 815 19.07 -25.58 45.67
N ARG A 816 19.65 -25.91 46.83
CA ARG A 816 18.93 -25.97 48.12
C ARG A 816 18.96 -24.65 48.89
N GLY A 817 19.71 -23.65 48.42
CA GLY A 817 19.67 -22.29 48.93
C GLY A 817 18.51 -21.48 48.37
N THR A 818 18.54 -20.15 48.55
CA THR A 818 17.46 -19.27 48.11
C THR A 818 17.59 -18.90 46.63
N LEU A 819 16.80 -19.52 45.76
CA LEU A 819 16.71 -19.17 44.34
C LEU A 819 15.66 -18.05 44.12
N GLN A 820 16.01 -17.01 43.34
CA GLN A 820 15.17 -15.85 43.03
C GLN A 820 15.33 -15.42 41.57
N HIS A 821 14.29 -14.84 40.97
CA HIS A 821 14.38 -14.11 39.70
C HIS A 821 14.06 -12.63 39.93
N SER A 822 14.75 -11.69 39.28
CA SER A 822 14.58 -10.26 39.60
C SER A 822 13.14 -9.75 39.41
N ALA A 823 12.41 -10.31 38.44
CA ALA A 823 11.01 -9.97 38.15
C ALA A 823 9.97 -10.67 39.04
N HIS A 824 10.41 -11.47 40.02
CA HIS A 824 9.58 -12.08 41.05
C HIS A 824 10.46 -12.29 42.29
N TYR A 825 10.76 -11.17 42.96
CA TYR A 825 11.73 -11.09 44.05
C TYR A 825 11.02 -10.84 45.38
N ASP A 826 11.29 -11.67 46.38
CA ASP A 826 10.77 -11.55 47.74
C ASP A 826 11.58 -10.54 48.56
N GLU A 827 10.96 -9.40 48.90
CA GLU A 827 11.56 -8.32 49.69
C GLU A 827 11.95 -8.74 51.13
N SER A 828 11.44 -9.88 51.64
CA SER A 828 11.76 -10.36 52.99
C SER A 828 13.14 -11.02 53.13
N ILE A 829 13.82 -11.29 52.01
CA ILE A 829 15.12 -11.97 51.98
C ILE A 829 16.25 -11.04 52.45
N ASP A 830 16.76 -11.26 53.66
CA ASP A 830 17.99 -10.61 54.12
C ASP A 830 19.25 -11.22 53.47
N LEU A 831 19.93 -10.39 52.67
CA LEU A 831 21.19 -10.70 52.01
C LEU A 831 22.42 -10.36 52.88
N THR A 832 22.23 -9.76 54.06
CA THR A 832 23.32 -9.31 54.93
C THR A 832 24.21 -10.48 55.35
N GLY A 833 25.51 -10.38 55.09
CA GLY A 833 26.47 -11.43 55.43
C GLY A 833 26.34 -12.74 54.63
N LYS A 834 25.47 -12.80 53.61
CA LYS A 834 25.31 -13.98 52.73
C LYS A 834 26.39 -14.07 51.66
N ARG A 835 26.58 -15.26 51.09
CA ARG A 835 27.23 -15.53 49.80
C ARG A 835 26.16 -15.48 48.71
N VAL A 836 26.30 -14.60 47.72
CA VAL A 836 25.26 -14.35 46.70
C VAL A 836 25.85 -14.45 45.29
N ALA A 837 25.14 -15.13 44.39
CA ALA A 837 25.39 -15.09 42.94
C ALA A 837 24.32 -14.22 42.25
N VAL A 838 24.74 -13.25 41.43
CA VAL A 838 23.84 -12.43 40.59
C VAL A 838 24.10 -12.78 39.12
N ILE A 839 23.24 -13.64 38.56
CA ILE A 839 23.38 -14.15 37.20
C ILE A 839 22.72 -13.15 36.24
N GLY A 840 23.53 -12.42 35.49
CA GLY A 840 23.10 -11.48 34.46
C GLY A 840 23.43 -10.02 34.76
N MET A 841 23.75 -9.26 33.72
CA MET A 841 24.21 -7.87 33.79
C MET A 841 23.39 -6.97 32.84
N GLY A 842 22.07 -7.14 32.87
CA GLY A 842 21.10 -6.15 32.37
C GLY A 842 20.84 -5.06 33.42
N SER A 843 19.82 -4.21 33.20
CA SER A 843 19.47 -3.12 34.13
C SER A 843 19.28 -3.63 35.57
N SER A 844 18.49 -4.68 35.76
CA SER A 844 18.26 -5.30 37.06
C SER A 844 19.56 -5.81 37.69
N GLY A 845 20.42 -6.49 36.93
CA GLY A 845 21.69 -7.02 37.43
C GLY A 845 22.68 -5.93 37.86
N ILE A 846 22.70 -4.81 37.13
CA ILE A 846 23.49 -3.61 37.45
C ILE A 846 22.98 -2.95 38.73
N GLN A 847 21.67 -2.69 38.83
CA GLN A 847 21.04 -2.08 40.01
C GLN A 847 21.19 -2.97 41.27
N ILE A 848 20.94 -4.28 41.15
CA ILE A 848 21.11 -5.26 42.24
C ILE A 848 22.57 -5.28 42.71
N THR A 849 23.53 -5.48 41.79
CA THR A 849 24.96 -5.57 42.13
C THR A 849 25.43 -4.34 42.91
N ALA A 850 25.08 -3.13 42.46
CA ALA A 850 25.42 -1.89 43.17
C ALA A 850 24.80 -1.80 44.58
N ASN A 851 23.57 -2.28 44.76
CA ASN A 851 22.80 -2.14 46.00
C ASN A 851 23.03 -3.27 47.03
N ILE A 852 23.63 -4.40 46.64
CA ILE A 852 23.90 -5.52 47.55
C ILE A 852 25.39 -5.75 47.85
N ALA A 853 26.31 -5.34 46.96
CA ALA A 853 27.75 -5.51 47.17
C ALA A 853 28.26 -5.05 48.56
N PRO A 854 27.89 -3.86 49.11
CA PRO A 854 28.36 -3.45 50.45
C PRO A 854 27.67 -4.17 51.63
N LYS A 855 26.74 -5.12 51.39
CA LYS A 855 25.96 -5.84 52.42
C LYS A 855 26.29 -7.33 52.50
N VAL A 856 26.65 -7.94 51.38
CA VAL A 856 26.92 -9.38 51.27
C VAL A 856 28.35 -9.73 51.70
N LYS A 857 28.53 -10.91 52.31
CA LYS A 857 29.86 -11.44 52.68
C LYS A 857 30.70 -11.77 51.46
N LYS A 858 30.06 -12.26 50.39
CA LYS A 858 30.69 -12.53 49.09
C LYS A 858 29.65 -12.34 47.98
N LEU A 859 30.05 -11.67 46.90
CA LEU A 859 29.27 -11.55 45.68
C LEU A 859 29.99 -12.25 44.53
N TYR A 860 29.23 -12.92 43.68
CA TYR A 860 29.66 -13.46 42.40
C TYR A 860 28.77 -12.87 41.29
N THR A 861 29.37 -12.36 40.22
CA THR A 861 28.63 -11.72 39.11
C THR A 861 29.33 -11.96 37.76
N TRP A 862 28.59 -11.86 36.65
CA TRP A 862 29.03 -12.32 35.32
C TRP A 862 28.97 -11.24 34.23
N ILE A 863 30.13 -10.89 33.68
CA ILE A 863 30.30 -10.04 32.49
C ILE A 863 30.39 -10.94 31.24
N ARG A 864 29.31 -11.70 30.97
CA ARG A 864 29.21 -12.58 29.78
C ARG A 864 29.25 -11.81 28.45
N SER A 865 29.04 -10.49 28.47
CA SER A 865 29.05 -9.65 27.29
C SER A 865 29.42 -8.21 27.67
N PRO A 866 30.20 -7.50 26.84
CA PRO A 866 30.44 -6.08 27.04
C PRO A 866 29.14 -5.28 27.15
N THR A 867 29.15 -4.20 27.93
CA THR A 867 28.02 -3.29 28.16
C THR A 867 28.52 -1.87 28.41
N TRP A 868 27.92 -0.91 27.73
CA TRP A 868 28.10 0.51 28.05
C TRP A 868 27.39 0.86 29.36
N VAL A 869 28.15 1.26 30.37
CA VAL A 869 27.61 1.90 31.59
C VAL A 869 27.66 3.41 31.36
N THR A 870 26.52 4.08 31.48
CA THR A 870 26.35 5.47 30.99
C THR A 870 25.93 6.44 32.08
N ALA A 871 26.09 7.73 31.80
CA ALA A 871 25.39 8.80 32.49
C ALA A 871 23.86 8.57 32.55
N GLY A 872 23.22 9.09 33.60
CA GLY A 872 21.76 9.09 33.73
C GLY A 872 21.04 9.96 32.70
N PHE A 873 19.73 9.80 32.59
CA PHE A 873 18.88 10.64 31.75
C PHE A 873 18.64 12.00 32.40
N ALA A 874 18.80 13.08 31.62
CA ALA A 874 18.82 14.47 32.10
C ALA A 874 19.82 14.79 33.23
N GLN A 875 20.99 14.11 33.22
CA GLN A 875 22.07 14.25 34.20
C GLN A 875 22.47 15.70 34.54
N LYS A 876 22.26 16.68 33.65
CA LYS A 876 22.56 18.10 33.89
C LYS A 876 21.80 18.68 35.10
N TYR A 877 20.65 18.12 35.43
CA TYR A 877 19.82 18.54 36.57
C TYR A 877 19.77 17.50 37.71
N ALA A 878 20.64 16.48 37.65
CA ALA A 878 20.90 15.53 38.72
C ALA A 878 21.87 16.13 39.78
N GLY A 879 22.37 15.31 40.70
CA GLY A 879 23.31 15.77 41.74
C GLY A 879 24.66 16.26 41.19
N PRO A 880 25.55 16.85 42.01
CA PRO A 880 26.83 17.43 41.54
C PRO A 880 27.79 16.43 40.87
N THR A 881 27.64 15.14 41.14
CA THR A 881 28.37 14.01 40.51
C THR A 881 27.65 13.43 39.28
N GLY A 882 26.50 13.99 38.92
CA GLY A 882 25.54 13.41 37.98
C GLY A 882 24.73 12.23 38.53
N GLY A 883 24.83 11.97 39.84
CA GLY A 883 24.12 10.90 40.56
C GLY A 883 22.71 11.27 41.02
N ASN A 884 21.99 10.31 41.59
CA ASN A 884 20.69 10.54 42.22
C ASN A 884 20.81 11.44 43.46
N PHE A 885 19.76 12.19 43.78
CA PHE A 885 19.69 13.01 45.00
C PHE A 885 18.26 13.03 45.55
N GLY A 886 18.14 13.21 46.87
CA GLY A 886 16.84 13.43 47.52
C GLY A 886 16.48 14.92 47.53
N TYR A 887 15.23 15.25 47.18
CA TYR A 887 14.72 16.61 47.37
C TYR A 887 14.51 16.88 48.87
N SER A 888 14.90 18.05 49.37
CA SER A 888 14.59 18.47 50.74
C SER A 888 13.12 18.89 50.84
N GLU A 889 12.56 18.92 52.06
CA GLU A 889 11.15 19.29 52.23
C GLU A 889 10.87 20.72 51.78
N GLU A 890 11.79 21.67 52.01
CA GLU A 890 11.64 23.06 51.57
C GLU A 890 11.55 23.19 50.05
N VAL A 891 12.17 22.26 49.30
CA VAL A 891 12.05 22.20 47.82
C VAL A 891 10.71 21.58 47.42
N LYS A 892 10.24 20.54 48.13
CA LYS A 892 8.92 19.94 47.87
C LYS A 892 7.79 20.91 48.17
N ASP A 893 7.87 21.64 49.28
CA ASP A 893 6.97 22.73 49.65
C ASP A 893 6.95 23.80 48.56
N GLN A 894 8.09 24.30 48.11
CA GLN A 894 8.16 25.28 47.00
C GLN A 894 7.58 24.77 45.67
N LEU A 895 7.70 23.48 45.37
CA LEU A 895 7.12 22.88 44.16
C LEU A 895 5.61 22.66 44.28
N GLU A 896 5.08 22.48 45.49
CA GLU A 896 3.65 22.30 45.77
C GLU A 896 2.92 23.65 45.88
N GLU A 897 3.50 24.61 46.61
CA GLU A 897 3.00 25.99 46.72
C GLU A 897 3.09 26.76 45.39
N ASN A 898 4.03 26.41 44.51
CA ASN A 898 4.21 27.07 43.21
C ASN A 898 4.15 26.09 42.02
N PRO A 899 2.94 25.77 41.53
CA PRO A 899 2.75 24.92 40.35
C PRO A 899 3.41 25.45 39.06
N GLU A 900 3.64 26.77 38.94
CA GLU A 900 4.32 27.36 37.80
C GLU A 900 5.83 27.06 37.84
N LEU A 901 6.45 27.07 39.03
CA LEU A 901 7.83 26.63 39.26
C LEU A 901 7.98 25.13 38.97
N ALA A 902 7.06 24.30 39.46
CA ALA A 902 7.06 22.87 39.18
C ALA A 902 6.91 22.55 37.68
N LEU A 903 6.07 23.31 36.96
CA LEU A 903 5.97 23.23 35.50
C LEU A 903 7.27 23.67 34.81
N LYS A 904 7.87 24.80 35.22
CA LYS A 904 9.16 25.28 34.69
C LYS A 904 10.26 24.24 34.86
N TYR A 905 10.39 23.66 36.05
CA TYR A 905 11.37 22.60 36.34
C TYR A 905 11.14 21.35 35.49
N SER A 906 9.91 20.82 35.47
CA SER A 906 9.54 19.66 34.66
C SER A 906 9.85 19.87 33.17
N LYS A 907 9.52 21.06 32.63
CA LYS A 907 9.83 21.44 31.24
C LYS A 907 11.33 21.57 30.98
N MET A 908 12.14 22.03 31.94
CA MET A 908 13.60 22.12 31.78
C MET A 908 14.26 20.73 31.68
N VAL A 909 13.78 19.76 32.47
CA VAL A 909 14.26 18.36 32.46
C VAL A 909 13.82 17.67 31.17
N GLU A 910 12.54 17.73 30.81
CA GLU A 910 12.00 17.17 29.56
C GLU A 910 12.67 17.77 28.30
N SER A 911 13.00 19.06 28.35
CA SER A 911 13.73 19.73 27.27
C SER A 911 15.16 19.22 27.07
N GLU A 912 15.78 18.54 28.05
CA GLU A 912 17.04 17.83 27.82
C GLU A 912 16.79 16.45 27.22
N LEU A 913 15.82 15.69 27.75
CA LEU A 913 15.46 14.36 27.25
C LEU A 913 15.17 14.39 25.75
N ASN A 914 14.33 15.31 25.30
CA ASN A 914 13.96 15.42 23.88
C ASN A 914 15.12 15.89 22.98
N LYS A 915 16.07 16.69 23.51
CA LYS A 915 17.27 17.10 22.76
C LYS A 915 18.28 15.97 22.56
N ARG A 916 18.30 14.96 23.46
CA ARG A 916 19.27 13.86 23.38
C ARG A 916 19.12 12.98 22.13
N PHE A 917 17.98 12.97 21.42
CA PHE A 917 17.74 12.07 20.28
C PHE A 917 18.90 11.99 19.26
N ARG A 918 19.59 13.10 19.00
CA ARG A 918 20.74 13.14 18.06
C ARG A 918 21.94 12.25 18.45
N PHE A 919 22.09 11.87 19.73
CA PHE A 919 23.14 10.93 20.16
C PHE A 919 22.93 9.51 19.61
N ILE A 920 21.69 9.13 19.28
CA ILE A 920 21.40 7.78 18.76
C ILE A 920 21.79 7.63 17.29
N ILE A 921 22.08 8.70 16.56
CA ILE A 921 22.47 8.65 15.15
C ILE A 921 23.99 8.43 15.07
N LYS A 922 24.42 7.36 14.40
CA LYS A 922 25.84 6.99 14.31
C LYS A 922 26.64 8.06 13.59
N GLY A 923 27.86 8.33 14.08
CA GLY A 923 28.77 9.30 13.47
C GLY A 923 28.43 10.78 13.71
N THR A 924 27.43 11.10 14.53
CA THR A 924 27.21 12.49 14.98
C THR A 924 28.24 12.90 16.05
N PRO A 925 28.56 14.20 16.18
CA PRO A 925 29.36 14.71 17.30
C PRO A 925 28.77 14.32 18.67
N GLU A 926 27.44 14.28 18.78
CA GLU A 926 26.74 13.88 20.00
C GLU A 926 26.93 12.39 20.33
N ASN A 927 26.92 11.51 19.32
CA ASN A 927 27.20 10.09 19.48
C ASN A 927 28.67 9.84 19.87
N ALA A 928 29.61 10.54 19.23
CA ALA A 928 31.03 10.47 19.54
C ALA A 928 31.35 11.00 20.95
N ALA A 929 30.74 12.12 21.36
CA ALA A 929 30.90 12.66 22.71
C ALA A 929 30.32 11.73 23.79
N ALA A 930 29.16 11.10 23.54
CA ALA A 930 28.59 10.11 24.43
C ALA A 930 29.49 8.86 24.58
N ARG A 931 30.12 8.40 23.48
CA ARG A 931 31.12 7.32 23.49
C ARG A 931 32.36 7.70 24.31
N GLN A 932 32.94 8.87 24.06
CA GLN A 932 34.13 9.34 24.76
C GLN A 932 33.89 9.47 26.27
N TYR A 933 32.80 10.15 26.67
CA TYR A 933 32.42 10.28 28.09
C TYR A 933 32.24 8.93 28.79
N ALA A 934 31.60 7.95 28.13
CA ALA A 934 31.43 6.62 28.70
C ALA A 934 32.78 5.89 28.88
N VAL A 935 33.68 5.96 27.89
CA VAL A 935 35.03 5.38 27.98
C VAL A 935 35.84 6.02 29.11
N ASP A 936 35.85 7.35 29.21
CA ASP A 936 36.59 8.09 30.22
C ASP A 936 36.09 7.76 31.64
N GLU A 937 34.77 7.75 31.84
CA GLU A 937 34.16 7.50 33.15
C GLU A 937 34.30 6.03 33.59
N MET A 938 34.14 5.07 32.66
CA MET A 938 34.41 3.65 32.93
C MET A 938 35.89 3.42 33.27
N THR A 939 36.82 4.03 32.52
CA THR A 939 38.27 3.95 32.77
C THR A 939 38.66 4.58 34.10
N ARG A 940 38.04 5.72 34.45
CA ARG A 940 38.28 6.43 35.72
C ARG A 940 37.83 5.59 36.93
N ARG A 941 36.65 4.97 36.87
CA ARG A 941 36.09 4.16 37.97
C ARG A 941 36.77 2.79 38.10
N LEU A 942 37.06 2.11 36.98
CA LEU A 942 37.69 0.78 36.97
C LEU A 942 39.24 0.82 36.97
N LYS A 943 39.87 1.94 37.32
CA LYS A 943 41.35 2.10 37.29
C LYS A 943 42.11 1.02 38.08
N GLY A 944 41.51 0.44 39.11
CA GLY A 944 42.09 -0.66 39.90
C GLY A 944 41.86 -2.07 39.33
N ARG A 945 41.02 -2.21 38.30
CA ARG A 945 40.62 -3.49 37.67
C ARG A 945 40.64 -3.38 36.13
N PRO A 946 41.82 -3.27 35.50
CA PRO A 946 41.95 -3.16 34.04
C PRO A 946 41.43 -4.42 33.32
N ASP A 947 41.46 -5.57 33.97
CA ASP A 947 40.88 -6.84 33.55
C ASP A 947 39.35 -6.73 33.35
N ILE A 948 38.65 -6.13 34.31
CA ILE A 948 37.21 -5.87 34.22
C ILE A 948 36.92 -4.80 33.16
N LEU A 949 37.76 -3.76 33.08
CA LEU A 949 37.60 -2.69 32.10
C LEU A 949 37.67 -3.24 30.66
N GLU A 950 38.62 -4.12 30.35
CA GLU A 950 38.70 -4.76 29.04
C GLU A 950 37.50 -5.66 28.73
N ALA A 951 37.02 -6.45 29.71
CA ALA A 951 35.87 -7.31 29.53
C ALA A 951 34.55 -6.53 29.33
N LEU A 952 34.40 -5.38 29.99
CA LEU A 952 33.18 -4.60 30.00
C LEU A 952 33.06 -3.64 28.78
N LEU A 953 34.17 -3.08 28.29
CA LEU A 953 34.18 -2.08 27.21
C LEU A 953 33.74 -2.64 25.83
N PRO A 954 32.66 -2.12 25.22
CA PRO A 954 32.19 -2.59 23.91
C PRO A 954 33.11 -2.24 22.74
N LYS A 955 33.79 -3.28 22.22
CA LYS A 955 34.67 -3.21 21.04
C LYS A 955 33.91 -3.21 19.70
N THR A 956 32.63 -3.62 19.68
CA THR A 956 31.87 -3.92 18.43
C THR A 956 30.54 -3.17 18.26
N PHE A 957 30.13 -2.31 19.19
CA PHE A 957 28.87 -1.56 19.09
C PHE A 957 28.88 -0.21 19.81
N GLU A 958 27.99 0.70 19.38
CA GLU A 958 27.92 2.08 19.88
C GLU A 958 27.12 2.26 21.17
N VAL A 959 27.38 3.38 21.86
CA VAL A 959 26.57 3.84 22.98
C VAL A 959 25.13 4.04 22.51
N GLY A 960 24.17 3.50 23.28
CA GLY A 960 22.75 3.51 22.93
C GLY A 960 22.26 2.28 22.15
N CYS A 961 23.13 1.34 21.74
CA CYS A 961 22.68 0.09 21.09
C CYS A 961 21.71 -0.74 21.97
N ARG A 962 21.93 -0.71 23.29
CA ARG A 962 20.95 -1.07 24.33
C ARG A 962 20.40 0.22 24.95
N ARG A 963 19.21 0.17 25.56
CA ARG A 963 18.72 1.29 26.38
C ARG A 963 19.80 1.68 27.40
N PRO A 964 20.30 2.94 27.40
CA PRO A 964 21.33 3.39 28.33
C PRO A 964 20.94 3.08 29.77
N THR A 965 21.80 2.37 30.49
CA THR A 965 21.54 1.94 31.86
C THR A 965 22.36 2.79 32.82
N PRO A 966 21.74 3.63 33.68
CA PRO A 966 22.46 4.33 34.74
C PRO A 966 23.03 3.32 35.74
N GLY A 967 24.37 3.26 35.85
CA GLY A 967 25.08 2.31 36.71
C GLY A 967 25.76 2.98 37.90
N GLU A 968 25.04 3.83 38.63
CA GLU A 968 25.58 4.50 39.82
C GLU A 968 25.97 3.46 40.89
N GLY A 969 27.23 3.52 41.36
CA GLY A 969 27.80 2.56 42.30
C GLY A 969 28.14 1.18 41.72
N PHE A 970 27.70 0.86 40.50
CA PHE A 970 27.96 -0.45 39.89
C PHE A 970 29.44 -0.65 39.55
N LEU A 971 30.06 0.33 38.89
CA LEU A 971 31.48 0.25 38.52
C LEU A 971 32.38 0.24 39.76
N GLU A 972 32.00 0.96 40.81
CA GLU A 972 32.63 0.90 42.13
C GLU A 972 32.45 -0.49 42.79
N ALA A 973 31.27 -1.09 42.73
CA ALA A 973 31.00 -2.43 43.28
C ALA A 973 31.91 -3.50 42.67
N LEU A 974 32.16 -3.46 41.36
CA LEU A 974 33.06 -4.39 40.67
C LEU A 974 34.54 -4.31 41.14
N THR A 975 34.91 -3.28 41.91
CA THR A 975 36.27 -3.12 42.48
C THR A 975 36.40 -3.55 43.94
N GLN A 976 35.30 -3.94 44.61
CA GLN A 976 35.31 -4.31 46.03
C GLN A 976 35.88 -5.74 46.25
N GLU A 977 36.65 -5.95 47.32
CA GLU A 977 37.35 -7.21 47.60
C GLU A 977 36.41 -8.42 47.80
N ASN A 978 35.19 -8.17 48.29
CA ASN A 978 34.15 -9.21 48.43
C ASN A 978 33.46 -9.57 47.11
N VAL A 979 33.72 -8.88 45.99
CA VAL A 979 33.11 -9.13 44.68
C VAL A 979 34.05 -9.90 43.76
N THR A 980 33.68 -11.14 43.42
CA THR A 980 34.29 -11.91 42.33
C THR A 980 33.49 -11.68 41.04
N VAL A 981 34.21 -11.48 39.93
CA VAL A 981 33.64 -11.16 38.63
C VAL A 981 34.17 -12.17 37.61
N PHE A 982 33.26 -12.95 37.03
CA PHE A 982 33.56 -13.89 35.95
C PHE A 982 33.26 -13.26 34.59
N THR A 983 34.03 -13.63 33.56
CA THR A 983 33.82 -13.22 32.16
C THR A 983 33.22 -14.37 31.33
N GLU A 984 33.53 -15.61 31.69
CA GLU A 984 33.00 -16.83 31.06
C GLU A 984 31.71 -17.29 31.76
N GLN A 985 30.87 -18.05 31.05
CA GLN A 985 29.60 -18.54 31.60
C GLN A 985 29.84 -19.75 32.52
N LEU A 986 29.14 -19.78 33.67
CA LEU A 986 29.18 -20.92 34.60
C LEU A 986 28.69 -22.22 33.93
N SER A 987 29.27 -23.36 34.35
CA SER A 987 29.02 -24.67 33.74
C SER A 987 27.68 -25.26 34.18
N GLU A 988 27.42 -25.29 35.49
CA GLU A 988 26.17 -25.77 36.07
C GLU A 988 25.93 -25.24 37.48
N VAL A 989 24.72 -25.45 38.00
CA VAL A 989 24.30 -25.19 39.37
C VAL A 989 24.01 -26.54 40.04
N ASP A 990 24.43 -26.70 41.29
CA ASP A 990 24.21 -27.91 42.07
C ASP A 990 23.43 -27.62 43.37
N GLU A 991 23.39 -28.58 44.29
CA GLU A 991 22.65 -28.46 45.56
C GLU A 991 23.18 -27.34 46.49
N MET A 992 24.44 -26.93 46.35
CA MET A 992 25.18 -26.07 47.27
C MET A 992 25.62 -24.74 46.66
N GLY A 993 25.69 -24.63 45.33
CA GLY A 993 26.14 -23.42 44.65
C GLY A 993 26.25 -23.58 43.14
N PHE A 994 27.35 -23.11 42.55
CA PHE A 994 27.59 -23.19 41.12
C PHE A 994 29.02 -23.65 40.81
N VAL A 995 29.17 -24.33 39.68
CA VAL A 995 30.45 -24.71 39.08
C VAL A 995 30.79 -23.70 37.99
N ASP A 996 31.97 -23.09 38.06
CA ASP A 996 32.42 -22.09 37.08
C ASP A 996 32.89 -22.72 35.74
N ALA A 997 33.46 -21.91 34.85
CA ALA A 997 33.95 -22.37 33.53
C ALA A 997 35.25 -23.20 33.63
N GLN A 998 35.96 -23.13 34.76
CA GLN A 998 37.20 -23.86 35.04
C GLN A 998 36.92 -25.21 35.71
N GLY A 999 35.70 -25.41 36.21
CA GLY A 999 35.28 -26.61 36.94
C GLY A 999 35.44 -26.48 38.45
N GLU A 1000 35.73 -25.29 38.99
CA GLU A 1000 35.76 -25.06 40.44
C GLU A 1000 34.35 -24.77 40.97
N HIS A 1001 34.05 -25.31 42.15
CA HIS A 1001 32.76 -25.15 42.83
C HIS A 1001 32.78 -23.98 43.81
N HIS A 1002 31.74 -23.15 43.75
CA HIS A 1002 31.55 -21.99 44.62
C HIS A 1002 30.19 -22.10 45.33
N ASP A 1003 30.23 -22.46 46.62
CA ASP A 1003 29.07 -22.37 47.50
C ASP A 1003 28.44 -20.97 47.49
N VAL A 1004 27.12 -20.90 47.36
CA VAL A 1004 26.34 -19.67 47.61
C VAL A 1004 25.10 -19.97 48.45
N ASP A 1005 24.66 -18.97 49.20
CA ASP A 1005 23.46 -19.07 50.04
C ASP A 1005 22.21 -18.60 49.27
N VAL A 1006 22.41 -17.72 48.26
CA VAL A 1006 21.35 -17.12 47.42
C VAL A 1006 21.83 -17.05 45.95
N ILE A 1007 20.95 -17.44 45.01
CA ILE A 1007 21.12 -17.22 43.56
C ILE A 1007 20.02 -16.27 43.08
N ILE A 1008 20.41 -15.14 42.48
CA ILE A 1008 19.50 -14.14 41.92
C ILE A 1008 19.69 -14.12 40.40
N CYS A 1009 18.72 -14.65 39.67
CA CYS A 1009 18.66 -14.59 38.21
C CYS A 1009 18.15 -13.20 37.78
N ALA A 1010 19.06 -12.33 37.36
CA ALA A 1010 18.77 -11.01 36.78
C ALA A 1010 18.72 -11.09 35.24
N THR A 1011 18.05 -12.12 34.74
CA THR A 1011 18.17 -12.62 33.35
C THR A 1011 17.22 -11.98 32.35
N GLY A 1012 16.29 -11.14 32.81
CA GLY A 1012 15.43 -10.31 31.98
C GLY A 1012 14.06 -10.93 31.69
N PHE A 1013 13.59 -10.75 30.45
CA PHE A 1013 12.22 -11.03 30.04
C PHE A 1013 12.19 -11.79 28.70
N ASP A 1014 11.05 -12.38 28.37
CA ASP A 1014 10.73 -12.69 26.99
C ASP A 1014 10.57 -11.38 26.21
N THR A 1015 11.23 -11.29 25.05
CA THR A 1015 11.34 -10.06 24.25
C THR A 1015 10.99 -10.30 22.78
N THR A 1016 10.30 -11.40 22.50
CA THR A 1016 9.89 -11.84 21.16
C THR A 1016 8.83 -10.95 20.49
N TRP A 1017 8.35 -9.90 21.16
CA TRP A 1017 7.16 -9.11 20.81
C TRP A 1017 5.84 -9.89 20.80
N MET A 1018 5.84 -11.17 21.14
CA MET A 1018 4.62 -11.99 21.17
C MET A 1018 3.64 -11.52 22.25
N PRO A 1019 2.32 -11.46 21.98
CA PRO A 1019 1.31 -11.23 23.00
C PRO A 1019 1.30 -12.35 24.05
N ARG A 1020 0.87 -12.06 25.28
CA ARG A 1020 0.89 -13.03 26.40
C ARG A 1020 -0.10 -14.20 26.29
N PHE A 1021 -1.15 -14.04 25.50
CA PHE A 1021 -2.22 -15.02 25.28
C PHE A 1021 -2.53 -15.10 23.77
N PRO A 1022 -3.04 -16.23 23.25
CA PRO A 1022 -3.40 -16.33 21.85
C PRO A 1022 -4.46 -15.29 21.45
N ILE A 1023 -4.18 -14.57 20.37
CA ILE A 1023 -5.07 -13.59 19.75
C ILE A 1023 -5.32 -14.08 18.33
N THR A 1024 -6.56 -14.48 18.07
CA THR A 1024 -6.98 -15.11 16.82
C THR A 1024 -8.06 -14.29 16.15
N ALA A 1025 -7.95 -14.05 14.85
CA ALA A 1025 -9.02 -13.48 14.04
C ALA A 1025 -9.11 -14.25 12.71
N ASN A 1026 -10.33 -14.41 12.18
CA ASN A 1026 -10.61 -15.02 10.87
C ASN A 1026 -9.87 -16.35 10.60
N GLY A 1027 -9.63 -17.16 11.65
CA GLY A 1027 -8.93 -18.45 11.60
C GLY A 1027 -7.43 -18.44 11.91
N TYR A 1028 -6.78 -17.28 12.00
CA TYR A 1028 -5.32 -17.15 12.16
C TYR A 1028 -4.93 -16.45 13.46
N SER A 1029 -3.79 -16.85 14.03
CA SER A 1029 -3.25 -16.26 15.25
C SER A 1029 -2.13 -15.26 14.96
N VAL A 1030 -2.14 -14.12 15.66
CA VAL A 1030 -1.05 -13.13 15.68
C VAL A 1030 0.29 -13.77 16.10
N HIS A 1031 0.24 -14.89 16.85
CA HIS A 1031 1.44 -15.66 17.19
C HIS A 1031 2.11 -16.32 15.99
N GLU A 1032 1.35 -16.75 14.98
CA GLU A 1032 1.91 -17.42 13.81
C GLU A 1032 2.48 -16.42 12.80
N LEU A 1033 1.90 -15.21 12.70
CA LEU A 1033 2.41 -14.12 11.87
C LEU A 1033 3.84 -13.73 12.26
N TRP A 1034 4.00 -13.27 13.49
CA TRP A 1034 5.22 -12.60 13.95
C TRP A 1034 6.39 -13.58 14.22
N LYS A 1035 6.19 -14.89 14.03
CA LYS A 1035 7.30 -15.88 13.94
C LYS A 1035 8.21 -15.63 12.74
N GLN A 1036 7.68 -15.11 11.63
CA GLN A 1036 8.46 -14.84 10.42
C GLN A 1036 8.99 -13.40 10.41
N SER A 1037 8.09 -12.43 10.53
CA SER A 1037 8.40 -11.00 10.59
C SER A 1037 7.35 -10.27 11.41
N ILE A 1038 7.77 -9.33 12.24
CA ILE A 1038 6.86 -8.49 13.03
C ILE A 1038 6.44 -7.30 12.17
N ASN A 1039 5.17 -7.23 11.80
CA ASN A 1039 4.57 -6.04 11.20
C ASN A 1039 3.52 -5.46 12.16
N SER A 1040 3.62 -4.17 12.49
CA SER A 1040 2.72 -3.45 13.40
C SER A 1040 2.66 -1.98 13.04
N TYR A 1041 1.45 -1.42 12.99
CA TYR A 1041 1.22 -0.02 12.72
C TYR A 1041 1.42 0.83 13.98
N LEU A 1042 2.38 1.75 13.93
CA LEU A 1042 2.66 2.81 14.93
C LEU A 1042 2.68 2.37 16.41
N SER A 1043 3.08 1.12 16.71
CA SER A 1043 3.02 0.56 18.09
C SER A 1043 1.63 0.39 18.68
N ILE A 1044 0.58 0.59 17.88
CA ILE A 1044 -0.81 0.66 18.33
C ILE A 1044 -1.72 -0.41 17.75
N GLY A 1045 -1.37 -1.04 16.63
CA GLY A 1045 -2.23 -2.05 15.99
C GLY A 1045 -1.46 -3.09 15.18
N VAL A 1046 -2.15 -4.18 14.85
CA VAL A 1046 -1.66 -5.20 13.90
C VAL A 1046 -2.37 -4.93 12.56
N PRO A 1047 -1.64 -4.73 11.46
CA PRO A 1047 -2.26 -4.55 10.15
C PRO A 1047 -2.91 -5.84 9.65
N HIS A 1048 -3.59 -5.79 8.50
CA HIS A 1048 -3.92 -7.03 7.81
C HIS A 1048 -2.63 -7.77 7.38
N SER A 1049 -2.69 -9.08 7.11
CA SER A 1049 -1.54 -9.84 6.62
C SER A 1049 -1.93 -10.83 5.53
N GLU A 1050 -1.20 -10.81 4.41
CA GLU A 1050 -1.31 -11.80 3.34
C GLU A 1050 -0.30 -12.94 3.57
N LEU A 1051 -0.76 -14.04 4.14
CA LEU A 1051 0.06 -15.24 4.33
C LEU A 1051 0.14 -16.06 3.03
N PHE A 1052 1.24 -15.94 2.28
CA PHE A 1052 1.59 -16.95 1.26
C PHE A 1052 1.55 -18.35 1.91
N PRO A 1053 0.81 -19.34 1.35
CA PRO A 1053 0.24 -19.40 0.01
C PRO A 1053 -1.31 -19.31 -0.04
N ILE A 1054 -1.98 -18.67 0.92
CA ILE A 1054 -3.45 -18.66 1.05
C ILE A 1054 -3.99 -17.23 1.11
N HIS A 1055 -4.77 -16.81 0.12
CA HIS A 1055 -5.42 -15.49 0.06
C HIS A 1055 -6.64 -15.34 1.01
N LEU A 1056 -6.51 -15.76 2.28
CA LEU A 1056 -7.37 -15.25 3.33
C LEU A 1056 -6.72 -13.99 3.90
N GLN A 1057 -7.46 -12.88 3.85
CA GLN A 1057 -7.07 -11.66 4.53
C GLN A 1057 -7.24 -11.87 6.03
N LEU A 1058 -6.11 -12.04 6.74
CA LEU A 1058 -6.13 -11.95 8.19
C LEU A 1058 -6.22 -10.47 8.56
N ASN A 1059 -7.38 -10.06 9.05
CA ASN A 1059 -7.61 -8.75 9.62
C ASN A 1059 -7.59 -8.91 11.15
N VAL A 1060 -7.00 -7.96 11.90
CA VAL A 1060 -7.07 -7.96 13.38
C VAL A 1060 -7.87 -6.73 13.86
N PRO A 1061 -9.17 -6.64 13.50
CA PRO A 1061 -9.99 -5.46 13.70
C PRO A 1061 -10.20 -5.12 15.18
N ASN A 1062 -10.37 -3.83 15.46
CA ASN A 1062 -10.67 -3.28 16.79
C ASN A 1062 -9.67 -3.72 17.88
N TYR A 1063 -8.50 -4.23 17.50
CA TYR A 1063 -7.43 -4.64 18.38
C TYR A 1063 -6.36 -3.56 18.44
N PHE A 1064 -6.20 -2.99 19.63
CA PHE A 1064 -5.19 -1.98 19.90
C PHE A 1064 -4.16 -2.48 20.91
N THR A 1065 -2.97 -1.87 20.94
CA THR A 1065 -1.94 -2.14 21.94
C THR A 1065 -1.30 -0.85 22.44
N VAL A 1066 -1.00 -0.81 23.74
CA VAL A 1066 -0.46 0.38 24.41
C VAL A 1066 1.09 0.41 24.37
N SER A 1067 1.73 -0.70 23.97
CA SER A 1067 3.19 -0.88 24.00
C SER A 1067 3.67 -1.90 22.95
N GLY A 1068 3.14 -1.81 21.73
CA GLY A 1068 3.47 -2.73 20.63
C GLY A 1068 4.86 -2.54 19.99
N PRO A 1069 5.16 -3.30 18.92
CA PRO A 1069 6.36 -3.14 18.11
C PRO A 1069 6.39 -1.79 17.36
N TYR A 1070 7.58 -1.31 17.00
CA TYR A 1070 7.78 0.02 16.37
C TYR A 1070 7.39 1.21 17.27
N GLY A 1071 7.39 1.00 18.59
CA GLY A 1071 7.12 2.06 19.58
C GLY A 1071 8.35 2.89 19.95
N PRO A 1072 8.13 4.06 20.58
CA PRO A 1072 9.18 5.02 20.96
C PRO A 1072 9.99 4.57 22.20
N HIS A 1073 10.15 3.26 22.40
CA HIS A 1073 10.64 2.57 23.61
C HIS A 1073 12.03 3.00 24.11
N GLY A 1074 12.85 3.58 23.24
CA GLY A 1074 14.21 4.06 23.53
C GLY A 1074 14.32 5.58 23.69
N LEU A 1075 13.21 6.32 23.64
CA LEU A 1075 13.20 7.78 23.38
C LEU A 1075 12.84 8.65 24.59
N GLY A 1076 13.10 8.18 25.82
CA GLY A 1076 12.94 8.96 27.06
C GLY A 1076 11.79 8.48 27.95
N SER A 1077 10.96 9.42 28.43
CA SER A 1077 9.85 9.12 29.34
C SER A 1077 8.63 8.56 28.62
N PHE A 1078 8.12 7.44 29.13
CA PHE A 1078 7.06 6.66 28.51
C PHE A 1078 5.64 7.17 28.82
N LEU A 1079 5.38 7.67 30.04
CA LEU A 1079 4.02 8.04 30.46
C LEU A 1079 3.35 9.12 29.58
N PRO A 1080 4.04 10.22 29.17
CA PRO A 1080 3.45 11.18 28.23
C PRO A 1080 3.18 10.61 26.83
N MET A 1081 3.83 9.51 26.45
CA MET A 1081 3.57 8.82 25.18
C MET A 1081 2.37 7.88 25.28
N LEU A 1082 2.13 7.29 26.47
CA LEU A 1082 0.87 6.59 26.75
C LEU A 1082 -0.33 7.53 26.65
N GLU A 1083 -0.23 8.76 27.17
CA GLU A 1083 -1.34 9.72 27.13
C GLU A 1083 -1.82 10.02 25.70
N VAL A 1084 -0.91 10.20 24.74
CA VAL A 1084 -1.30 10.48 23.34
C VAL A 1084 -1.84 9.22 22.64
N ILE A 1085 -1.27 8.04 22.90
CA ILE A 1085 -1.78 6.76 22.39
C ILE A 1085 -3.24 6.56 22.84
N ILE A 1086 -3.53 6.79 24.12
CA ILE A 1086 -4.86 6.58 24.68
C ILE A 1086 -5.85 7.66 24.22
N ARG A 1087 -5.43 8.93 24.10
CA ARG A 1087 -6.26 9.99 23.49
C ARG A 1087 -6.60 9.68 22.03
N ASN A 1088 -5.69 9.07 21.28
CA ASN A 1088 -5.93 8.59 19.92
C ASN A 1088 -7.02 7.49 19.93
N PHE A 1089 -6.90 6.49 20.81
CA PHE A 1089 -7.91 5.43 20.95
C PHE A 1089 -9.29 5.95 21.34
N ILE A 1090 -9.37 6.93 22.25
CA ILE A 1090 -10.63 7.58 22.62
C ILE A 1090 -11.28 8.21 21.39
N LYS A 1091 -10.54 8.96 20.56
CA LYS A 1091 -11.06 9.55 19.31
C LYS A 1091 -11.54 8.50 18.31
N VAL A 1092 -10.82 7.37 18.18
CA VAL A 1092 -11.25 6.25 17.33
C VAL A 1092 -12.54 5.61 17.86
N ILE A 1093 -12.66 5.39 19.17
CA ILE A 1093 -13.89 4.84 19.80
C ILE A 1093 -15.07 5.81 19.65
N GLN A 1094 -14.86 7.13 19.85
CA GLN A 1094 -15.85 8.17 19.59
C GLN A 1094 -16.36 8.11 18.14
N LYS A 1095 -15.45 7.94 17.16
CA LYS A 1095 -15.83 7.77 15.75
C LYS A 1095 -16.63 6.47 15.55
N ILE A 1096 -16.22 5.37 16.17
CA ILE A 1096 -16.89 4.07 16.06
C ILE A 1096 -18.34 4.17 16.53
N GLN A 1097 -18.56 4.72 17.72
CA GLN A 1097 -19.90 4.95 18.28
C GLN A 1097 -20.73 5.92 17.42
N ARG A 1098 -20.12 7.04 17.00
CA ARG A 1098 -20.83 8.12 16.30
C ARG A 1098 -21.31 7.71 14.91
N GLU A 1099 -20.56 6.88 14.19
CA GLU A 1099 -20.78 6.61 12.76
C GLU A 1099 -21.28 5.18 12.47
N ASN A 1100 -21.74 4.44 13.50
CA ASN A 1100 -22.22 3.05 13.40
C ASN A 1100 -21.19 2.11 12.72
N ILE A 1101 -19.91 2.26 13.10
CA ILE A 1101 -18.82 1.46 12.54
C ILE A 1101 -18.79 0.09 13.23
N LYS A 1102 -18.65 -0.98 12.44
CA LYS A 1102 -18.46 -2.36 12.89
C LYS A 1102 -17.01 -2.59 13.32
N SER A 1103 -16.07 -2.19 12.46
CA SER A 1103 -14.66 -2.36 12.73
C SER A 1103 -13.75 -1.35 12.05
N VAL A 1104 -12.59 -1.14 12.68
CA VAL A 1104 -11.43 -0.43 12.11
C VAL A 1104 -10.18 -1.30 12.22
N THR A 1105 -9.33 -1.28 11.20
CA THR A 1105 -8.07 -2.04 11.19
C THR A 1105 -7.00 -1.27 10.40
N PRO A 1106 -5.72 -1.25 10.82
CA PRO A 1106 -4.66 -0.63 10.02
C PRO A 1106 -4.44 -1.36 8.68
N LYS A 1107 -4.27 -0.59 7.59
CA LYS A 1107 -3.95 -1.12 6.26
C LYS A 1107 -2.54 -1.71 6.22
N VAL A 1108 -2.36 -2.79 5.45
CA VAL A 1108 -1.05 -3.45 5.24
C VAL A 1108 -0.01 -2.43 4.76
N GLN A 1109 -0.38 -1.67 3.73
CA GLN A 1109 0.52 -0.75 3.04
C GLN A 1109 1.00 0.40 3.93
N ALA A 1110 0.20 0.82 4.92
CA ALA A 1110 0.59 1.85 5.88
C ALA A 1110 1.63 1.32 6.90
N ALA A 1111 1.49 0.07 7.33
CA ALA A 1111 2.41 -0.58 8.25
C ALA A 1111 3.70 -1.08 7.55
N GLU A 1112 3.59 -1.51 6.29
CA GLU A 1112 4.74 -1.83 5.43
C GLU A 1112 5.55 -0.59 5.06
N ALA A 1113 4.93 0.53 4.69
CA ALA A 1113 5.63 1.78 4.44
C ALA A 1113 6.33 2.32 5.71
N LEU A 1114 5.71 2.15 6.89
CA LEU A 1114 6.36 2.42 8.17
C LEU A 1114 7.57 1.49 8.40
N THR A 1115 7.46 0.21 8.02
CA THR A 1115 8.51 -0.80 8.16
C THR A 1115 9.69 -0.52 7.21
N GLU A 1116 9.45 -0.21 5.94
CA GLU A 1116 10.48 0.21 4.97
C GLU A 1116 11.21 1.47 5.46
N HIS A 1117 10.45 2.49 5.90
CA HIS A 1117 11.04 3.69 6.49
C HIS A 1117 11.87 3.35 7.74
N ALA A 1118 11.42 2.39 8.55
CA ALA A 1118 12.13 1.95 9.73
C ALA A 1118 13.44 1.23 9.39
N GLU A 1119 13.48 0.33 8.41
CA GLU A 1119 14.72 -0.32 7.99
C GLU A 1119 15.75 0.71 7.50
N LEU A 1120 15.33 1.65 6.64
CA LEU A 1120 16.20 2.71 6.11
C LEU A 1120 16.68 3.70 7.18
N PHE A 1121 15.80 4.10 8.12
CA PHE A 1121 16.17 5.02 9.18
C PHE A 1121 17.02 4.36 10.27
N LEU A 1122 16.57 3.21 10.78
CA LEU A 1122 17.16 2.55 11.95
C LEU A 1122 18.54 1.98 11.64
N ALA A 1123 18.84 1.63 10.37
CA ALA A 1123 20.19 1.31 9.90
C ALA A 1123 21.23 2.42 10.21
N ARG A 1124 20.79 3.68 10.36
CA ARG A 1124 21.65 4.84 10.73
C ARG A 1124 21.82 5.03 12.23
N THR A 1125 21.04 4.32 13.06
CA THR A 1125 21.04 4.47 14.52
C THR A 1125 22.03 3.53 15.24
N ALA A 1126 22.37 3.83 16.49
CA ALA A 1126 23.18 2.96 17.35
C ALA A 1126 22.46 1.64 17.69
N TRP A 1127 21.12 1.62 17.69
CA TRP A 1127 20.32 0.41 17.93
C TRP A 1127 20.60 -0.73 16.93
N SER A 1128 20.98 -0.39 15.69
CA SER A 1128 21.38 -1.36 14.65
C SER A 1128 22.86 -1.78 14.70
N SER A 1129 23.65 -1.33 15.69
CA SER A 1129 24.97 -1.91 15.95
C SER A 1129 24.88 -3.35 16.48
N GLY A 1130 25.97 -4.11 16.42
CA GLY A 1130 26.01 -5.56 16.70
C GLY A 1130 25.84 -6.01 18.15
N CYS A 1131 25.21 -5.22 19.04
CA CYS A 1131 24.88 -5.71 20.38
C CYS A 1131 23.67 -6.65 20.35
N VAL A 1132 23.65 -7.64 21.24
CA VAL A 1132 22.42 -8.35 21.62
C VAL A 1132 21.55 -7.42 22.45
N SER A 1133 20.31 -7.15 22.05
CA SER A 1133 19.37 -6.28 22.78
C SER A 1133 17.90 -6.70 22.63
N TRP A 1134 17.05 -6.29 23.58
CA TRP A 1134 15.62 -6.58 23.55
C TRP A 1134 14.87 -5.84 22.43
N PHE A 1135 15.37 -4.68 22.01
CA PHE A 1135 14.91 -3.98 20.79
C PHE A 1135 14.96 -4.88 19.53
N LYS A 1136 15.83 -5.91 19.56
CA LYS A 1136 16.08 -6.90 18.50
C LYS A 1136 15.77 -8.32 18.97
N GLN A 1137 14.74 -8.51 19.80
CA GLN A 1137 14.24 -9.81 20.25
C GLN A 1137 15.27 -10.68 21.01
N GLY A 1138 16.23 -10.06 21.71
CA GLY A 1138 17.31 -10.79 22.36
C GLY A 1138 18.36 -11.37 21.41
N ARG A 1139 18.40 -10.90 20.15
CA ARG A 1139 19.38 -11.27 19.13
C ARG A 1139 20.31 -10.08 18.79
N ALA A 1140 21.41 -10.37 18.09
CA ALA A 1140 22.34 -9.34 17.59
C ALA A 1140 21.91 -8.79 16.21
N ASP A 1141 21.21 -9.62 15.46
CA ASP A 1141 20.78 -9.53 14.06
C ASP A 1141 19.25 -9.52 13.91
N GLY A 1142 18.49 -9.67 15.01
CA GLY A 1142 17.04 -9.65 15.00
C GLY A 1142 16.43 -8.33 14.52
N GLN A 1143 15.24 -8.41 13.93
CA GLN A 1143 14.47 -7.28 13.43
C GLN A 1143 14.29 -6.21 14.53
N LEU A 1144 14.60 -4.97 14.17
CA LEU A 1144 14.69 -3.85 15.11
C LEU A 1144 13.37 -3.07 15.16
N CYS A 1145 12.49 -3.45 16.09
CA CYS A 1145 11.11 -2.96 16.14
C CYS A 1145 10.97 -1.64 16.94
N MET A 1146 11.63 -0.58 16.48
CA MET A 1146 11.68 0.74 17.15
C MET A 1146 11.02 1.82 16.30
N PHE A 1147 10.40 2.83 16.92
CA PHE A 1147 9.83 3.96 16.18
C PHE A 1147 10.94 4.72 15.42
N PRO A 1148 10.82 4.93 14.10
CA PRO A 1148 11.91 5.44 13.27
C PRO A 1148 12.02 6.97 13.19
N ALA A 1149 11.53 7.69 14.20
CA ALA A 1149 11.69 9.14 14.32
C ALA A 1149 11.83 9.56 15.79
N SER A 1150 11.70 10.86 16.09
CA SER A 1150 11.86 11.38 17.45
C SER A 1150 10.62 11.14 18.32
N ARG A 1151 10.77 11.24 19.66
CA ARG A 1151 9.62 11.21 20.60
C ARG A 1151 8.62 12.34 20.35
N LEU A 1152 9.08 13.52 19.93
CA LEU A 1152 8.19 14.62 19.56
C LEU A 1152 7.40 14.25 18.30
N SER A 1153 8.06 13.66 17.30
CA SER A 1153 7.41 13.17 16.08
C SER A 1153 6.42 12.02 16.33
N PHE A 1154 6.65 11.19 17.36
CA PHE A 1154 5.67 10.20 17.82
C PHE A 1154 4.47 10.85 18.52
N ILE A 1155 4.70 11.92 19.30
CA ILE A 1155 3.62 12.69 19.92
C ILE A 1155 2.78 13.36 18.83
N GLU A 1156 3.42 14.11 17.93
CA GLU A 1156 2.82 14.83 16.80
C GLU A 1156 1.95 13.93 15.89
N ILE A 1157 2.44 12.74 15.52
CA ILE A 1157 1.67 11.81 14.66
C ILE A 1157 0.51 11.12 15.40
N MET A 1158 0.52 11.11 16.74
CA MET A 1158 -0.51 10.49 17.57
C MET A 1158 -1.56 11.48 18.09
N GLU A 1159 -1.41 12.79 17.87
CA GLU A 1159 -2.39 13.80 18.32
C GLU A 1159 -3.79 13.59 17.67
N GLU A 1160 -3.83 13.19 16.40
CA GLU A 1160 -5.05 12.84 15.67
C GLU A 1160 -4.96 11.42 15.07
N PRO A 1161 -6.04 10.61 15.08
CA PRO A 1161 -6.06 9.34 14.36
C PRO A 1161 -6.00 9.57 12.85
N ARG A 1162 -5.01 8.96 12.21
CA ARG A 1162 -4.83 8.99 10.75
C ARG A 1162 -5.82 8.04 10.06
N TYR A 1163 -7.11 8.40 10.05
CA TYR A 1163 -8.19 7.54 9.54
C TYR A 1163 -7.97 7.07 8.10
N GLU A 1164 -7.19 7.79 7.28
CA GLU A 1164 -6.81 7.37 5.93
C GLU A 1164 -5.88 6.13 5.90
N ASP A 1165 -5.17 5.84 6.99
CA ASP A 1165 -4.32 4.65 7.16
C ASP A 1165 -5.12 3.41 7.61
N TYR A 1166 -6.40 3.57 7.97
CA TYR A 1166 -7.29 2.47 8.41
C TYR A 1166 -8.24 2.02 7.32
N GLU A 1167 -8.55 0.73 7.29
CA GLU A 1167 -9.78 0.21 6.68
C GLU A 1167 -10.92 0.30 7.71
N ILE A 1168 -12.11 0.68 7.26
CA ILE A 1168 -13.28 0.96 8.11
C ILE A 1168 -14.48 0.23 7.52
N VAL A 1169 -15.09 -0.67 8.30
CA VAL A 1169 -16.28 -1.44 7.94
C VAL A 1169 -17.45 -0.93 8.79
N TYR A 1170 -18.57 -0.60 8.17
CA TYR A 1170 -19.78 -0.11 8.84
C TYR A 1170 -20.70 -1.28 9.22
N ARG A 1171 -21.56 -1.12 10.25
CA ARG A 1171 -22.57 -2.14 10.59
C ARG A 1171 -23.71 -2.20 9.56
N GLU A 1172 -23.91 -1.12 8.79
CA GLU A 1172 -24.88 -1.01 7.70
C GLU A 1172 -24.20 -0.71 6.35
N ILE A 1173 -24.90 -1.02 5.25
CA ILE A 1173 -24.46 -0.67 3.88
C ILE A 1173 -24.44 0.85 3.67
N ASN A 1174 -25.34 1.59 4.33
CA ASN A 1174 -25.40 3.05 4.28
C ASN A 1174 -24.51 3.67 5.36
N MET A 1175 -23.30 4.12 4.99
CA MET A 1175 -22.39 4.82 5.90
C MET A 1175 -22.92 6.14 6.48
N TRP A 1176 -24.06 6.64 5.99
CA TRP A 1176 -24.75 7.84 6.52
C TRP A 1176 -25.91 7.52 7.47
N ALA A 1177 -26.18 6.23 7.76
CA ALA A 1177 -27.28 5.82 8.62
C ALA A 1177 -27.25 6.46 10.02
N PHE A 1178 -26.05 6.77 10.53
CA PHE A 1178 -25.86 7.46 11.80
C PHE A 1178 -26.45 8.88 11.88
N LEU A 1179 -26.80 9.50 10.75
CA LEU A 1179 -27.55 10.76 10.73
C LEU A 1179 -29.02 10.58 11.15
N GLY A 1180 -29.53 9.33 11.19
CA GLY A 1180 -30.84 8.98 11.71
C GLY A 1180 -31.98 9.75 11.04
N ASN A 1181 -32.68 10.57 11.82
CA ASN A 1181 -33.78 11.42 11.36
C ASN A 1181 -33.34 12.79 10.81
N GLY A 1182 -32.02 13.04 10.70
CA GLY A 1182 -31.44 14.30 10.21
C GLY A 1182 -31.24 15.37 11.28
N PHE A 1183 -31.62 15.13 12.55
CA PHE A 1183 -31.43 16.07 13.65
C PHE A 1183 -30.16 15.75 14.46
N SER A 1184 -29.45 16.80 14.87
CA SER A 1184 -28.36 16.69 15.85
C SER A 1184 -28.92 16.51 17.26
N THR A 1185 -28.29 15.68 18.10
CA THR A 1185 -28.69 15.49 19.50
C THR A 1185 -28.75 16.81 20.29
N ARG A 1186 -27.89 17.77 19.95
CA ARG A 1186 -27.91 19.16 20.46
C ARG A 1186 -29.31 19.81 20.39
N GLN A 1187 -30.06 19.54 19.32
CA GLN A 1187 -31.41 20.07 19.10
C GLN A 1187 -32.48 19.49 20.06
N SER A 1188 -32.08 18.59 20.97
CA SER A 1188 -32.97 17.91 21.93
C SER A 1188 -32.38 17.75 23.34
N ASP A 1189 -31.08 17.98 23.55
CA ASP A 1189 -30.40 17.79 24.84
C ASP A 1189 -30.06 19.09 25.60
N GLY A 1190 -30.45 20.25 25.05
CA GLY A 1190 -30.35 21.55 25.74
C GLY A 1190 -28.98 22.22 25.68
N ARG A 1191 -28.02 21.65 24.93
CA ARG A 1191 -26.73 22.28 24.67
C ARG A 1191 -26.82 23.37 23.60
N ASP A 1192 -25.87 24.30 23.64
CA ASP A 1192 -25.79 25.45 22.73
C ASP A 1192 -25.89 25.02 21.25
N LEU A 1193 -26.93 25.49 20.56
CA LEU A 1193 -27.18 25.20 19.15
C LEU A 1193 -26.23 25.99 18.22
N SER A 1194 -25.73 27.11 18.73
CA SER A 1194 -24.87 28.10 18.07
C SER A 1194 -23.37 27.94 18.40
N TYR A 1195 -23.00 26.93 19.20
CA TYR A 1195 -21.67 26.69 19.81
C TYR A 1195 -20.44 26.91 18.89
N TYR A 1196 -20.61 26.76 17.58
CA TYR A 1196 -19.59 27.01 16.57
C TYR A 1196 -19.20 28.50 16.42
N LEU A 1197 -19.96 29.42 17.02
CA LEU A 1197 -19.62 30.84 17.20
C LEU A 1197 -18.71 31.07 18.43
N GLY A 1198 -18.56 30.07 19.30
CA GLY A 1198 -17.85 30.13 20.57
C GLY A 1198 -18.82 30.20 21.76
N LEU A 1199 -18.53 29.40 22.80
CA LEU A 1199 -19.38 29.29 23.99
C LEU A 1199 -19.38 30.57 24.84
N LEU A 1200 -20.55 30.88 25.41
CA LEU A 1200 -20.73 31.90 26.43
C LEU A 1200 -20.29 31.41 27.82
N LYS A 1201 -20.29 32.31 28.80
CA LYS A 1201 -19.68 32.08 30.13
C LYS A 1201 -20.25 30.92 30.94
N GLU A 1202 -21.47 30.49 30.61
CA GLU A 1202 -22.18 29.43 31.34
C GLU A 1202 -21.86 28.02 30.78
N GLY A 1203 -21.13 27.96 29.66
CA GLY A 1203 -20.66 26.73 29.03
C GLY A 1203 -21.49 26.31 27.82
N ASP A 1204 -21.53 25.00 27.57
CA ASP A 1204 -22.18 24.38 26.42
C ASP A 1204 -23.69 24.16 26.65
N VAL A 1205 -24.43 25.23 26.93
CA VAL A 1205 -25.86 25.23 27.29
C VAL A 1205 -26.59 26.33 26.53
N GLU A 1206 -27.76 26.02 25.95
CA GLU A 1206 -28.60 27.02 25.28
C GLU A 1206 -29.13 28.05 26.30
N GLN A 1207 -28.83 29.33 26.09
CA GLN A 1207 -29.16 30.42 27.02
C GLN A 1207 -30.24 31.33 26.41
N ASP A 1208 -31.30 31.64 27.17
CA ASP A 1208 -32.22 32.72 26.82
C ASP A 1208 -31.59 34.08 27.16
N LEU A 1209 -31.13 34.76 26.12
CA LEU A 1209 -30.48 36.07 26.19
C LEU A 1209 -31.42 37.20 25.73
N GLU A 1210 -32.68 36.92 25.40
CA GLU A 1210 -33.50 37.89 24.66
C GLU A 1210 -33.75 39.16 25.50
N ASP A 1211 -34.01 39.02 26.80
CA ASP A 1211 -34.20 40.16 27.70
C ASP A 1211 -32.89 40.93 28.00
N GLU A 1212 -31.72 40.28 28.01
CA GLU A 1212 -30.44 40.99 28.08
C GLU A 1212 -30.23 41.84 26.80
N LEU A 1213 -30.43 41.25 25.63
CA LEU A 1213 -30.26 41.92 24.34
C LEU A 1213 -31.31 43.02 24.11
N ARG A 1214 -32.54 42.86 24.61
CA ARG A 1214 -33.57 43.92 24.66
C ARG A 1214 -33.12 45.06 25.58
N SER A 1215 -32.53 44.78 26.73
CA SER A 1215 -32.10 45.81 27.70
C SER A 1215 -31.05 46.79 27.13
N VAL A 1216 -30.22 46.33 26.19
CA VAL A 1216 -29.23 47.14 25.47
C VAL A 1216 -29.70 47.59 24.07
N GLY A 1217 -30.95 47.33 23.70
CA GLY A 1217 -31.56 47.78 22.45
C GLY A 1217 -31.11 47.03 21.19
N LEU A 1218 -30.53 45.83 21.33
CA LEU A 1218 -30.09 44.98 20.22
C LEU A 1218 -31.20 44.03 19.71
N ALA A 1219 -32.22 43.76 20.52
CA ALA A 1219 -33.42 43.02 20.11
C ALA A 1219 -34.65 43.96 20.12
N PRO A 1220 -35.50 43.95 19.08
CA PRO A 1220 -36.69 44.80 19.03
C PRO A 1220 -37.76 44.32 20.01
N ALA A 1221 -38.50 45.26 20.60
CA ALA A 1221 -39.65 44.91 21.43
C ALA A 1221 -40.75 44.24 20.58
N ILE A 1222 -41.13 43.01 20.95
CA ILE A 1222 -42.24 42.30 20.30
C ILE A 1222 -43.56 42.98 20.68
N ASN A 1223 -44.06 43.86 19.81
CA ASN A 1223 -45.46 44.28 19.83
C ASN A 1223 -46.32 43.05 19.55
N GLY A 1224 -46.89 42.46 20.60
CA GLY A 1224 -47.47 41.12 20.54
C GLY A 1224 -48.64 40.96 19.56
N GLN A 1225 -48.40 40.22 18.48
CA GLN A 1225 -49.42 39.47 17.75
C GLN A 1225 -48.79 38.35 16.90
N ILE A 1226 -48.72 37.16 17.50
CA ILE A 1226 -48.79 35.84 16.84
C ILE A 1226 -49.74 35.01 17.72
#